data_AF-A0A4W6CP99-F1
#
_entry.id   AF-A0A4W6CP99-F1
#
_cell.length_a   1.000
_cell.length_b   1.000
_cell.length_c   1.000
_cell.angle_alpha   90.00
_cell.angle_beta   90.00
_cell.angle_gamma   90.00
#
_symmetry.space_group_name_H-M   'P 1'
#
loop_
_entity.id
_entity.type
_entity.pdbx_description
1 polymer ?
#
loop_
_entity_poly.entity_id
_entity_poly.type
_entity_poly.pdbx_seq_one_letter_code
_entity_poly.pdbx_strand_id
1 'polypeptide(L)'
;MRGCALVVCLVLGISVQDGWSRPLKSISVTFPGDIIKNMTDTELAETYLKRFGYLETVQRSGFQSMVSTSKALKEMQKQMGLEETGQLDKSTLEAMKRPRCGVPDVANYKTFDGDLKWDHNDVTYRILNYSPDMDSAVIDDAFARAFKVWSDVTPLTFTRLFDGTADIMISFGKRDHGDPYPFDGKDGLLAHAYPPGEGLQGDAHFDDDEYWTLGKGPAVKTRYGNADGAMCHFPFTFEGKTYTTCTTDGRTDDLPWCATTADYSRDKKYGFCPSELLYTFGGNADGAKCVFPFVFLEEEYDSCTTEGRNDGYRWCATTDNFDQDKKFGFCPSRDTAVIGGNSEGEPCHFPFVFLGKEYNSCTSEGRGDGKLWCSTTDNYDEDKKWGFCPDQGYSLFLVAAHEFGHALGLDHSSIRDALMYPMYSYVEDFSLHRDDIEGIQYLYGKPNTPTTAPNPGPTDSTDPTKPTTTTTARPDPTNDACKLDKFDTITVIEGELHFFKDGNYWKRSREGDGELQGSFSISQRWPALPAVIDSAFEDLLTKKLYFFSGTRFWVYTGQSLLGPRSIEKLGLPNTIQKVEGALQRGKGKVLLFSGASFWRLDVKAQKIDNGYPKYTDAIFGGVPSDAHDVFQYKGHMYFCRDQFYWRMNSRRQVDRVGYVKYDLLNPVQESNL
;
A
#
# COMPACT_ATOMS: atom_id res chain seq x y z
N MET A 1 -75.47 39.40 -28.21
CA MET A 1 -75.18 40.83 -28.02
C MET A 1 -73.85 40.89 -27.27
N ARG A 2 -72.74 41.31 -27.90
CA ARG A 2 -72.17 42.68 -27.79
C ARG A 2 -72.22 43.16 -26.32
N GLY A 3 -71.14 43.36 -25.57
CA GLY A 3 -69.78 43.82 -25.88
C GLY A 3 -69.55 45.14 -25.11
N CYS A 4 -68.52 45.19 -24.26
CA CYS A 4 -67.82 46.37 -23.70
C CYS A 4 -66.50 45.81 -23.13
N ALA A 5 -65.31 46.00 -23.74
CA ALA A 5 -64.48 47.21 -23.84
C ALA A 5 -64.24 47.85 -22.45
N LEU A 6 -63.03 48.17 -21.97
CA LEU A 6 -61.66 48.24 -22.51
C LEU A 6 -60.76 48.43 -21.26
N VAL A 7 -59.64 47.71 -21.10
CA VAL A 7 -58.64 47.99 -20.05
C VAL A 7 -57.30 48.29 -20.70
N VAL A 8 -56.79 49.48 -20.38
CA VAL A 8 -55.52 50.05 -20.82
C VAL A 8 -54.49 49.83 -19.71
N CYS A 9 -53.35 49.23 -20.03
CA CYS A 9 -52.00 49.75 -19.76
C CYS A 9 -50.95 48.66 -20.01
N LEU A 10 -50.09 48.94 -21.00
CA LEU A 10 -48.93 48.21 -21.44
C LEU A 10 -47.68 48.70 -20.68
N VAL A 11 -46.64 47.87 -20.72
CA VAL A 11 -45.21 48.12 -20.41
C VAL A 11 -44.80 47.86 -18.96
N LEU A 12 -44.19 46.69 -18.73
CA LEU A 12 -42.80 46.54 -18.24
C LEU A 12 -42.42 45.04 -18.19
N GLY A 13 -41.28 44.69 -18.80
CA GLY A 13 -40.55 43.45 -18.50
C GLY A 13 -40.52 42.34 -19.55
N ILE A 14 -39.94 42.60 -20.74
CA ILE A 14 -39.33 41.52 -21.54
C ILE A 14 -37.82 41.76 -21.54
N SER A 15 -37.09 40.95 -20.78
CA SER A 15 -35.63 40.79 -20.88
C SER A 15 -35.28 39.41 -20.29
N VAL A 16 -35.65 38.35 -21.01
CA VAL A 16 -35.04 37.04 -20.79
C VAL A 16 -33.82 37.01 -21.72
N GLN A 17 -32.64 37.26 -21.16
CA GLN A 17 -31.39 37.04 -21.87
C GLN A 17 -31.18 35.53 -22.01
N ASP A 18 -31.04 35.08 -23.26
CA ASP A 18 -30.45 33.80 -23.63
C ASP A 18 -29.00 33.74 -23.13
N GLY A 19 -28.83 33.25 -21.90
CA GLY A 19 -27.54 32.83 -21.36
C GLY A 19 -27.25 31.39 -21.76
N TRP A 20 -26.88 31.16 -23.01
CA TRP A 20 -26.15 29.94 -23.35
C TRP A 20 -24.79 29.99 -22.65
N SER A 21 -24.68 29.30 -21.52
CA SER A 21 -23.41 28.88 -20.96
C SER A 21 -22.71 28.03 -22.01
N ARG A 22 -21.87 28.66 -22.84
CA ARG A 22 -20.90 27.94 -23.66
C ARG A 22 -20.05 27.11 -22.68
N PRO A 23 -19.89 25.79 -22.86
CA PRO A 23 -18.92 25.05 -22.08
C PRO A 23 -17.56 25.74 -22.33
N LEU A 24 -16.88 26.14 -21.25
CA LEU A 24 -15.47 26.51 -21.31
C LEU A 24 -14.75 25.34 -21.98
N LYS A 25 -14.35 25.52 -23.23
CA LYS A 25 -13.53 24.56 -23.96
C LYS A 25 -12.22 24.50 -23.17
N SER A 26 -12.03 23.48 -22.35
CA SER A 26 -10.72 23.22 -21.74
C SER A 26 -9.75 22.96 -22.89
N ILE A 27 -8.83 23.88 -23.12
CA ILE A 27 -7.75 23.68 -24.09
C ILE A 27 -6.76 22.72 -23.43
N SER A 28 -6.75 21.47 -23.88
CA SER A 28 -5.71 20.49 -23.51
C SER A 28 -4.57 20.59 -24.52
N VAL A 29 -3.35 20.82 -24.05
CA VAL A 29 -2.14 20.93 -24.86
C VAL A 29 -1.25 19.72 -24.55
N THR A 30 -0.60 19.16 -25.56
CA THR A 30 0.42 18.12 -25.36
C THR A 30 1.76 18.80 -25.10
N PHE A 31 2.32 18.57 -23.92
CA PHE A 31 3.61 19.11 -23.54
C PHE A 31 4.76 18.21 -24.04
N PRO A 32 5.89 18.77 -24.53
CA PRO A 32 7.04 17.96 -24.94
C PRO A 32 7.64 17.20 -23.74
N GLY A 33 7.95 15.92 -23.93
CA GLY A 33 8.49 15.06 -22.87
C GLY A 33 7.43 14.48 -21.92
N ASP A 34 6.17 14.91 -22.03
CA ASP A 34 5.08 14.38 -21.23
C ASP A 34 4.68 12.99 -21.74
N ILE A 35 5.01 11.95 -20.98
CA ILE A 35 4.68 10.54 -21.29
C ILE A 35 3.26 10.20 -20.82
N ILE A 36 2.37 11.20 -20.75
CA ILE A 36 0.95 10.91 -20.90
C ILE A 36 0.79 10.49 -22.37
N LYS A 37 1.11 9.21 -22.63
CA LYS A 37 0.47 8.44 -23.69
C LYS A 37 -0.98 8.91 -23.71
N ASN A 38 -1.53 9.13 -24.89
CA ASN A 38 -2.99 9.13 -25.10
C ASN A 38 -3.54 7.72 -24.79
N MET A 39 -3.26 7.21 -23.60
CA MET A 39 -3.66 5.92 -23.09
C MET A 39 -5.09 6.13 -22.65
N THR A 40 -5.98 5.41 -23.29
CA THR A 40 -7.38 5.37 -22.89
C THR A 40 -7.49 4.81 -21.47
N ASP A 41 -8.56 5.18 -20.75
CA ASP A 41 -8.85 4.63 -19.42
C ASP A 41 -8.82 3.09 -19.42
N THR A 42 -9.27 2.46 -20.51
CA THR A 42 -9.22 1.01 -20.71
C THR A 42 -7.80 0.46 -20.80
N GLU A 43 -6.91 1.12 -21.53
CA GLU A 43 -5.50 0.71 -21.65
C GLU A 43 -4.74 0.91 -20.34
N LEU A 44 -5.07 1.98 -19.59
CA LEU A 44 -4.58 2.20 -18.23
C LEU A 44 -4.97 1.00 -17.36
N ALA A 45 -6.26 0.67 -17.32
CA ALA A 45 -6.78 -0.42 -16.53
C ALA A 45 -6.15 -1.77 -16.90
N GLU A 46 -6.01 -2.09 -18.19
CA GLU A 46 -5.39 -3.33 -18.61
C GLU A 46 -3.91 -3.42 -18.22
N THR A 47 -3.16 -2.33 -18.39
CA THR A 47 -1.74 -2.28 -18.04
C THR A 47 -1.57 -2.40 -16.53
N TYR A 48 -2.39 -1.69 -15.77
CA TYR A 48 -2.44 -1.73 -14.31
C TYR A 48 -2.72 -3.15 -13.80
N LEU A 49 -3.81 -3.77 -14.26
CA LEU A 49 -4.21 -5.10 -13.81
C LEU A 49 -3.17 -6.18 -14.16
N LYS A 50 -2.48 -6.05 -15.30
CA LYS A 50 -1.36 -6.95 -15.66
C LYS A 50 -0.16 -6.73 -14.76
N ARG A 51 0.25 -5.47 -14.56
CA ARG A 51 1.43 -5.11 -13.76
C ARG A 51 1.32 -5.59 -12.33
N PHE A 52 0.15 -5.40 -11.70
CA PHE A 52 -0.07 -5.77 -10.30
C PHE A 52 -0.62 -7.20 -10.09
N GLY A 53 -0.62 -8.03 -11.14
CA GLY A 53 -0.86 -9.47 -11.04
C GLY A 53 -2.33 -9.92 -11.11
N TYR A 54 -3.28 -9.02 -11.26
CA TYR A 54 -4.72 -9.33 -11.34
C TYR A 54 -5.14 -9.97 -12.68
N LEU A 55 -4.35 -9.82 -13.74
CA LEU A 55 -4.66 -10.34 -15.07
C LEU A 55 -3.49 -11.16 -15.67
N GLU A 56 -3.75 -12.44 -16.00
CA GLU A 56 -2.78 -13.29 -16.70
C GLU A 56 -2.67 -12.90 -18.20
N THR A 57 -1.46 -12.94 -18.77
CA THR A 57 -1.13 -12.56 -20.17
C THR A 57 -1.61 -13.52 -21.26
N VAL A 58 -2.50 -14.48 -20.96
CA VAL A 58 -2.93 -15.49 -21.94
C VAL A 58 -3.89 -14.86 -22.95
N GLN A 59 -3.57 -14.95 -24.26
CA GLN A 59 -4.45 -14.56 -25.36
C GLN A 59 -5.80 -15.29 -25.25
N ARG A 60 -6.84 -14.56 -24.81
CA ARG A 60 -8.23 -15.05 -24.71
C ARG A 60 -9.11 -14.32 -25.72
N SER A 61 -10.13 -15.01 -26.22
CA SER A 61 -11.11 -14.47 -27.17
C SER A 61 -12.03 -13.41 -26.50
N GLY A 62 -12.55 -12.45 -27.28
CA GLY A 62 -13.08 -11.18 -26.78
C GLY A 62 -14.18 -11.21 -25.70
N PHE A 63 -15.00 -12.27 -25.62
CA PHE A 63 -15.98 -12.41 -24.52
C PHE A 63 -15.34 -12.94 -23.23
N GLN A 64 -14.36 -13.84 -23.35
CA GLN A 64 -13.61 -14.37 -22.20
C GLN A 64 -12.64 -13.34 -21.61
N SER A 65 -12.11 -12.42 -22.42
CA SER A 65 -11.31 -11.30 -21.91
C SER A 65 -12.15 -10.34 -21.08
N MET A 66 -13.36 -9.97 -21.53
CA MET A 66 -14.24 -9.02 -20.81
C MET A 66 -14.68 -9.56 -19.43
N VAL A 67 -15.02 -10.84 -19.34
CA VAL A 67 -15.33 -11.51 -18.06
C VAL A 67 -14.08 -11.60 -17.16
N SER A 68 -12.91 -11.83 -17.74
CA SER A 68 -11.63 -11.85 -17.02
C SER A 68 -11.27 -10.47 -16.46
N THR A 69 -11.49 -9.40 -17.21
CA THR A 69 -11.21 -8.02 -16.77
C THR A 69 -12.15 -7.57 -15.67
N SER A 70 -13.46 -7.85 -15.77
CA SER A 70 -14.40 -7.50 -14.70
C SER A 70 -14.09 -8.21 -13.39
N LYS A 71 -13.65 -9.48 -13.45
CA LYS A 71 -13.18 -10.22 -12.26
C LYS A 71 -11.91 -9.60 -11.67
N ALA A 72 -10.90 -9.33 -12.51
CA ALA A 72 -9.65 -8.70 -12.11
C ALA A 72 -9.89 -7.32 -11.47
N LEU A 73 -10.83 -6.53 -12.01
CA LEU A 73 -11.26 -5.26 -11.44
C LEU A 73 -11.86 -5.43 -10.05
N LYS A 74 -12.68 -6.45 -9.80
CA LYS A 74 -13.24 -6.69 -8.46
C LYS A 74 -12.17 -7.05 -7.44
N GLU A 75 -11.23 -7.92 -7.82
CA GLU A 75 -10.11 -8.30 -6.95
C GLU A 75 -9.24 -7.08 -6.61
N MET A 76 -8.95 -6.23 -7.61
CA MET A 76 -8.23 -4.98 -7.40
C MET A 76 -9.03 -3.99 -6.54
N GLN A 77 -10.32 -3.78 -6.83
CA GLN A 77 -11.19 -2.88 -6.06
C GLN A 77 -11.24 -3.30 -4.60
N LYS A 78 -11.36 -4.60 -4.34
CA LYS A 78 -11.29 -5.16 -3.00
C LYS A 78 -9.96 -4.84 -2.31
N GLN A 79 -8.83 -5.06 -2.99
CA GLN A 79 -7.50 -4.75 -2.45
C GLN A 79 -7.38 -3.26 -2.10
N MET A 80 -7.98 -2.38 -2.91
CA MET A 80 -7.97 -0.94 -2.69
C MET A 80 -9.02 -0.43 -1.69
N GLY A 81 -9.84 -1.31 -1.11
CA GLY A 81 -10.95 -0.93 -0.24
C GLY A 81 -12.05 -0.12 -0.95
N LEU A 82 -12.25 -0.37 -2.25
CA LEU A 82 -13.33 0.19 -3.07
C LEU A 82 -14.54 -0.75 -3.13
N GLU A 83 -15.68 -0.23 -3.60
CA GLU A 83 -16.84 -1.07 -3.91
C GLU A 83 -16.52 -2.02 -5.08
N GLU A 84 -16.80 -3.32 -4.93
CA GLU A 84 -16.47 -4.37 -5.90
C GLU A 84 -17.43 -4.38 -7.11
N THR A 85 -17.53 -3.26 -7.82
CA THR A 85 -18.43 -3.08 -8.97
C THR A 85 -18.02 -3.95 -10.17
N GLY A 86 -16.73 -4.24 -10.30
CA GLY A 86 -16.13 -4.90 -11.48
C GLY A 86 -16.20 -4.05 -12.74
N GLN A 87 -16.40 -2.75 -12.58
CA GLN A 87 -16.52 -1.76 -13.65
C GLN A 87 -15.44 -0.70 -13.49
N LEU A 88 -15.03 -0.11 -14.61
CA LEU A 88 -14.07 0.98 -14.63
C LEU A 88 -14.80 2.31 -14.33
N ASP A 89 -15.33 2.42 -13.12
CA ASP A 89 -15.99 3.63 -12.65
C ASP A 89 -14.97 4.73 -12.27
N LYS A 90 -15.49 5.95 -12.04
CA LYS A 90 -14.64 7.10 -11.72
C LYS A 90 -13.77 6.84 -10.49
N SER A 91 -14.33 6.26 -9.42
CA SER A 91 -13.57 5.91 -8.20
C SER A 91 -12.41 4.95 -8.48
N THR A 92 -12.63 3.95 -9.33
CA THR A 92 -11.63 2.96 -9.74
C THR A 92 -10.51 3.63 -10.54
N LEU A 93 -10.86 4.51 -11.48
CA LEU A 93 -9.87 5.23 -12.28
C LEU A 93 -9.04 6.22 -11.46
N GLU A 94 -9.67 6.97 -10.56
CA GLU A 94 -8.95 7.87 -9.66
C GLU A 94 -8.01 7.06 -8.75
N ALA A 95 -8.43 5.89 -8.27
CA ALA A 95 -7.58 5.04 -7.44
C ALA A 95 -6.39 4.44 -8.22
N MET A 96 -6.58 4.03 -9.48
CA MET A 96 -5.48 3.57 -10.34
C MET A 96 -4.45 4.65 -10.66
N LYS A 97 -4.85 5.92 -10.66
CA LYS A 97 -3.98 7.08 -10.92
C LYS A 97 -3.27 7.59 -9.66
N ARG A 98 -3.61 7.07 -8.48
CA ARG A 98 -2.99 7.49 -7.23
C ARG A 98 -1.58 6.88 -7.10
N PRO A 99 -0.63 7.63 -6.51
CA PRO A 99 0.72 7.13 -6.28
C PRO A 99 0.75 5.90 -5.37
N ARG A 100 1.61 4.93 -5.68
CA ARG A 100 1.69 3.63 -5.01
C ARG A 100 3.05 2.94 -5.15
N CYS A 101 3.25 1.87 -4.39
CA CYS A 101 4.36 0.93 -4.56
C CYS A 101 4.26 0.17 -5.90
N GLY A 102 5.41 -0.10 -6.52
CA GLY A 102 5.56 -0.83 -7.78
C GLY A 102 5.50 -2.37 -7.66
N VAL A 103 5.53 -2.91 -6.44
CA VAL A 103 5.42 -4.36 -6.19
C VAL A 103 4.01 -4.86 -6.56
N PRO A 104 3.87 -6.06 -7.17
CA PRO A 104 2.55 -6.62 -7.48
C PRO A 104 1.69 -6.91 -6.23
N ASP A 105 0.37 -6.68 -6.33
CA ASP A 105 -0.56 -6.98 -5.23
C ASP A 105 -0.89 -8.47 -5.14
N VAL A 106 -1.02 -9.11 -6.31
CA VAL A 106 -1.29 -10.55 -6.40
C VAL A 106 0.02 -11.22 -6.75
N ALA A 107 0.59 -11.89 -5.74
CA ALA A 107 1.80 -12.69 -5.86
C ALA A 107 1.68 -13.74 -6.98
N ASN A 108 2.23 -13.41 -8.15
CA ASN A 108 2.55 -14.37 -9.21
C ASN A 108 4.02 -14.81 -9.08
N TYR A 109 4.53 -14.99 -7.86
CA TYR A 109 5.87 -15.54 -7.62
C TYR A 109 5.91 -17.04 -7.97
N LYS A 110 5.77 -17.37 -9.25
CA LYS A 110 6.02 -18.72 -9.79
C LYS A 110 7.53 -19.03 -9.87
N THR A 111 8.39 -18.12 -9.40
CA THR A 111 9.84 -18.17 -9.59
C THR A 111 10.66 -18.49 -8.33
N PHE A 112 10.09 -18.44 -7.12
CA PHE A 112 10.88 -18.51 -5.88
C PHE A 112 10.30 -19.57 -4.91
N ASP A 113 11.07 -20.63 -4.64
CA ASP A 113 10.77 -21.69 -3.66
C ASP A 113 11.36 -21.31 -2.29
N GLY A 114 10.54 -21.11 -1.25
CA GLY A 114 11.01 -20.93 0.15
C GLY A 114 10.19 -19.96 1.01
N ASP A 115 10.43 -19.95 2.32
CA ASP A 115 9.99 -18.85 3.21
C ASP A 115 10.82 -17.61 2.82
N LEU A 116 10.21 -16.58 2.23
CA LEU A 116 10.88 -15.34 1.80
C LEU A 116 11.30 -14.53 3.04
N LYS A 117 12.40 -14.92 3.70
CA LYS A 117 12.98 -14.21 4.84
C LYS A 117 14.50 -14.38 4.86
N TRP A 118 15.19 -13.42 5.47
CA TRP A 118 16.62 -13.57 5.75
C TRP A 118 16.85 -14.70 6.76
N ASP A 119 17.91 -15.49 6.54
CA ASP A 119 18.32 -16.59 7.42
C ASP A 119 19.17 -16.13 8.62
N HIS A 120 19.46 -14.83 8.66
CA HIS A 120 20.22 -14.14 9.68
C HIS A 120 19.46 -12.90 10.16
N ASN A 121 19.85 -12.38 11.34
CA ASN A 121 19.18 -11.22 11.94
C ASN A 121 19.92 -9.90 11.75
N ASP A 122 21.22 -9.94 11.43
CA ASP A 122 22.01 -8.74 11.16
C ASP A 122 22.05 -8.50 9.64
N VAL A 123 21.05 -7.80 9.14
CA VAL A 123 20.86 -7.53 7.71
C VAL A 123 21.70 -6.32 7.32
N THR A 124 22.54 -6.47 6.32
CA THR A 124 23.39 -5.39 5.84
C THR A 124 22.70 -4.60 4.73
N TYR A 125 22.93 -3.29 4.67
CA TYR A 125 22.43 -2.46 3.57
C TYR A 125 23.51 -1.52 3.04
N ARG A 126 23.40 -1.15 1.76
CA ARG A 126 24.30 -0.21 1.12
C ARG A 126 23.54 0.74 0.20
N ILE A 127 23.84 2.04 0.32
CA ILE A 127 23.30 3.08 -0.56
C ILE A 127 24.27 3.25 -1.73
N LEU A 128 23.78 3.05 -2.95
CA LEU A 128 24.58 3.09 -4.18
C LEU A 128 24.70 4.51 -4.75
N ASN A 129 23.61 5.25 -4.72
CA ASN A 129 23.50 6.63 -5.19
C ASN A 129 22.43 7.38 -4.39
N TYR A 130 22.27 8.67 -4.65
CA TYR A 130 21.38 9.57 -3.93
C TYR A 130 20.55 10.38 -4.92
N SER A 131 19.31 10.68 -4.55
CA SER A 131 18.49 11.66 -5.24
C SER A 131 19.05 13.08 -5.00
N PRO A 132 19.04 13.97 -6.02
CA PRO A 132 19.53 15.34 -5.90
C PRO A 132 18.59 16.25 -5.11
N ASP A 133 17.37 15.81 -4.81
CA ASP A 133 16.32 16.59 -4.12
C ASP A 133 16.61 16.89 -2.65
N MET A 134 17.44 16.06 -2.01
CA MET A 134 17.78 16.17 -0.59
C MET A 134 19.27 15.95 -0.35
N ASP A 135 19.78 16.58 0.71
CA ASP A 135 21.16 16.35 1.15
C ASP A 135 21.35 14.87 1.54
N SER A 136 22.49 14.29 1.16
CA SER A 136 22.75 12.86 1.38
C SER A 136 22.67 12.44 2.84
N ALA A 137 23.00 13.34 3.80
CA ALA A 137 22.86 13.05 5.22
C ALA A 137 21.39 13.00 5.67
N VAL A 138 20.49 13.73 5.00
CA VAL A 138 19.04 13.66 5.25
C VAL A 138 18.47 12.35 4.70
N ILE A 139 18.93 11.92 3.52
CA ILE A 139 18.58 10.63 2.93
C ILE A 139 19.08 9.48 3.81
N ASP A 140 20.33 9.55 4.26
CA ASP A 140 20.93 8.56 5.16
C ASP A 140 20.11 8.40 6.46
N ASP A 141 19.69 9.52 7.05
CA ASP A 141 18.83 9.53 8.24
C ASP A 141 17.43 8.95 7.95
N ALA A 142 16.82 9.30 6.81
CA ALA A 142 15.52 8.78 6.40
C ALA A 142 15.54 7.26 6.26
N PHE A 143 16.55 6.69 5.60
CA PHE A 143 16.72 5.25 5.48
C PHE A 143 17.04 4.58 6.82
N ALA A 144 17.91 5.16 7.64
CA ALA A 144 18.21 4.63 8.97
C ALA A 144 16.95 4.58 9.85
N ARG A 145 16.11 5.63 9.83
CA ARG A 145 14.83 5.64 10.53
C ARG A 145 13.85 4.63 9.95
N ALA A 146 13.80 4.47 8.63
CA ALA A 146 12.95 3.47 7.97
C ALA A 146 13.34 2.04 8.36
N PHE A 147 14.62 1.70 8.47
CA PHE A 147 15.05 0.42 9.04
C PHE A 147 14.71 0.29 10.52
N LYS A 148 14.84 1.40 11.27
CA LYS A 148 14.53 1.43 12.70
C LYS A 148 13.09 0.99 12.97
N VAL A 149 12.14 1.39 12.13
CA VAL A 149 10.72 0.97 12.19
C VAL A 149 10.59 -0.55 12.37
N TRP A 150 11.35 -1.34 11.61
CA TRP A 150 11.31 -2.80 11.68
C TRP A 150 12.14 -3.38 12.83
N SER A 151 13.31 -2.80 13.12
CA SER A 151 14.16 -3.26 14.25
C SER A 151 13.51 -3.02 15.61
N ASP A 152 12.66 -2.00 15.76
CA ASP A 152 11.98 -1.69 17.02
C ASP A 152 11.00 -2.80 17.45
N VAL A 153 10.52 -3.59 16.49
CA VAL A 153 9.50 -4.62 16.71
C VAL A 153 9.99 -6.04 16.38
N THR A 154 11.28 -6.23 16.08
CA THR A 154 11.89 -7.53 15.79
C THR A 154 13.28 -7.68 16.47
N PRO A 155 13.90 -8.87 16.42
CA PRO A 155 15.32 -9.05 16.74
C PRO A 155 16.29 -8.55 15.66
N LEU A 156 15.81 -8.01 14.54
CA LEU A 156 16.65 -7.62 13.42
C LEU A 156 17.54 -6.42 13.80
N THR A 157 18.78 -6.45 13.32
CA THR A 157 19.70 -5.32 13.31
C THR A 157 20.05 -4.97 11.88
N PHE A 158 20.35 -3.70 11.64
CA PHE A 158 20.68 -3.20 10.31
C PHE A 158 22.05 -2.55 10.31
N THR A 159 22.95 -3.06 9.49
CA THR A 159 24.34 -2.60 9.43
C THR A 159 24.65 -1.99 8.07
N ARG A 160 24.96 -0.69 8.04
CA ARG A 160 25.32 -0.01 6.80
C ARG A 160 26.73 -0.40 6.35
N LEU A 161 26.87 -0.83 5.11
CA LEU A 161 28.16 -1.03 4.44
C LEU A 161 28.47 0.15 3.49
N PHE A 162 29.75 0.45 3.33
CA PHE A 162 30.25 1.51 2.44
C PHE A 162 31.00 0.97 1.22
N ASP A 163 31.41 -0.30 1.25
CA ASP A 163 31.97 -1.04 0.13
C ASP A 163 31.35 -2.44 0.05
N GLY A 164 31.65 -3.17 -1.03
CA GLY A 164 31.20 -4.55 -1.21
C GLY A 164 29.70 -4.69 -1.51
N THR A 165 29.23 -5.93 -1.45
CA THR A 165 27.81 -6.27 -1.63
C THR A 165 27.16 -6.41 -0.26
N ALA A 166 26.01 -5.77 -0.08
CA ALA A 166 25.16 -5.88 1.11
C ALA A 166 23.94 -6.76 0.79
N ASP A 167 23.16 -7.12 1.81
CA ASP A 167 21.91 -7.87 1.64
C ASP A 167 20.81 -7.02 0.97
N ILE A 168 20.80 -5.71 1.22
CA ILE A 168 19.88 -4.75 0.60
C ILE A 168 20.69 -3.64 -0.08
N MET A 169 20.72 -3.63 -1.41
CA MET A 169 21.28 -2.53 -2.18
C MET A 169 20.18 -1.49 -2.47
N ILE A 170 20.43 -0.25 -2.09
CA ILE A 170 19.48 0.85 -2.21
C ILE A 170 19.93 1.79 -3.32
N SER A 171 19.08 2.05 -4.30
CA SER A 171 19.37 2.99 -5.38
C SER A 171 18.17 3.80 -5.84
N PHE A 172 18.46 4.97 -6.39
CA PHE A 172 17.54 5.81 -7.15
C PHE A 172 17.74 5.56 -8.64
N GLY A 173 16.65 5.42 -9.40
CA GLY A 173 16.71 5.17 -10.83
C GLY A 173 15.49 5.73 -11.54
N LYS A 174 15.62 6.05 -12.83
CA LYS A 174 14.53 6.57 -13.65
C LYS A 174 14.10 5.52 -14.65
N ARG A 175 12.80 5.37 -14.88
CA ARG A 175 12.23 4.50 -15.93
C ARG A 175 12.93 3.13 -15.98
N ASP A 176 13.62 2.79 -17.06
CA ASP A 176 14.50 1.62 -17.12
C ASP A 176 15.80 1.91 -16.37
N HIS A 177 15.95 1.24 -15.22
CA HIS A 177 17.05 1.41 -14.29
C HIS A 177 17.86 0.12 -14.08
N GLY A 178 17.82 -0.80 -15.07
CA GLY A 178 18.67 -1.99 -15.09
C GLY A 178 18.04 -3.27 -14.53
N ASP A 179 16.73 -3.24 -14.24
CA ASP A 179 15.95 -4.42 -13.89
C ASP A 179 14.69 -4.57 -14.80
N PRO A 180 13.97 -5.72 -14.76
CA PRO A 180 12.82 -5.95 -15.63
C PRO A 180 11.57 -5.09 -15.35
N TYR A 181 11.58 -4.22 -14.34
CA TYR A 181 10.40 -3.49 -13.83
C TYR A 181 10.58 -1.97 -13.94
N PRO A 182 10.49 -1.38 -15.13
CA PRO A 182 10.74 0.05 -15.31
C PRO A 182 9.71 0.94 -14.58
N PHE A 183 10.16 2.06 -14.03
CA PHE A 183 9.29 3.13 -13.50
C PHE A 183 8.55 3.88 -14.62
N ASP A 184 7.57 4.69 -14.25
CA ASP A 184 6.67 5.42 -15.15
C ASP A 184 6.86 6.94 -15.17
N GLY A 185 7.78 7.48 -14.36
CA GLY A 185 8.10 8.90 -14.28
C GLY A 185 7.40 9.55 -13.09
N LYS A 186 7.15 10.87 -13.15
CA LYS A 186 6.54 11.60 -12.03
C LYS A 186 5.14 11.10 -11.65
N ASP A 187 4.96 10.82 -10.36
CA ASP A 187 3.81 10.17 -9.73
C ASP A 187 3.63 8.71 -10.20
N GLY A 188 2.53 8.06 -9.84
CA GLY A 188 2.34 6.66 -10.22
C GLY A 188 3.19 5.75 -9.33
N LEU A 189 4.32 5.25 -9.84
CA LEU A 189 5.15 4.30 -9.11
C LEU A 189 6.28 4.98 -8.36
N LEU A 190 6.22 4.92 -7.04
CA LEU A 190 7.20 5.62 -6.21
C LEU A 190 8.51 4.85 -6.05
N ALA A 191 8.40 3.54 -5.88
CA ALA A 191 9.53 2.65 -5.58
C ALA A 191 9.10 1.19 -5.76
N HIS A 192 10.07 0.28 -5.76
CA HIS A 192 9.83 -1.15 -5.54
C HIS A 192 10.99 -1.77 -4.80
N ALA A 193 10.76 -2.92 -4.18
CA ALA A 193 11.81 -3.76 -3.63
C ALA A 193 11.58 -5.24 -3.93
N TYR A 194 12.68 -5.98 -4.00
CA TYR A 194 12.67 -7.42 -4.16
C TYR A 194 12.60 -8.12 -2.80
N PRO A 195 11.98 -9.30 -2.71
CA PRO A 195 11.98 -10.08 -1.48
C PRO A 195 13.40 -10.59 -1.13
N PRO A 196 13.64 -11.04 0.12
CA PRO A 196 14.93 -11.58 0.58
C PRO A 196 15.51 -12.69 -0.31
N GLY A 197 16.83 -12.67 -0.53
CA GLY A 197 17.54 -13.73 -1.27
C GLY A 197 18.90 -13.31 -1.83
N GLU A 198 19.44 -14.08 -2.77
CA GLU A 198 20.72 -13.77 -3.42
C GLU A 198 20.58 -12.83 -4.63
N GLY A 199 21.60 -12.01 -4.86
CA GLY A 199 21.71 -11.17 -6.06
C GLY A 199 20.88 -9.90 -5.94
N LEU A 200 19.93 -9.70 -6.85
CA LEU A 200 18.99 -8.56 -6.85
C LEU A 200 17.90 -8.69 -5.76
N GLN A 201 17.81 -9.84 -5.11
CA GLN A 201 16.83 -10.09 -4.06
C GLN A 201 17.21 -9.31 -2.80
N GLY A 202 16.26 -8.57 -2.21
CA GLY A 202 16.49 -7.62 -1.13
C GLY A 202 16.68 -6.18 -1.60
N ASP A 203 17.05 -5.95 -2.87
CA ASP A 203 17.33 -4.61 -3.39
C ASP A 203 16.06 -3.74 -3.40
N ALA A 204 16.24 -2.46 -3.08
CA ALA A 204 15.18 -1.47 -3.02
C ALA A 204 15.51 -0.29 -3.96
N HIS A 205 14.64 -0.07 -4.94
CA HIS A 205 14.80 0.96 -5.96
C HIS A 205 13.73 2.04 -5.78
N PHE A 206 14.14 3.30 -5.86
CA PHE A 206 13.28 4.48 -5.71
C PHE A 206 13.25 5.25 -7.04
N ASP A 207 12.07 5.69 -7.47
CA ASP A 207 11.95 6.44 -8.73
C ASP A 207 12.57 7.83 -8.58
N ASP A 208 13.62 8.12 -9.33
CA ASP A 208 14.32 9.41 -9.31
C ASP A 208 13.65 10.46 -10.22
N ASP A 209 12.56 10.12 -10.92
CA ASP A 209 11.66 11.10 -11.53
C ASP A 209 10.66 11.69 -10.49
N GLU A 210 10.67 11.19 -9.25
CA GLU A 210 9.86 11.71 -8.14
C GLU A 210 10.50 12.84 -7.37
N TYR A 211 9.65 13.67 -6.74
CA TYR A 211 10.12 14.70 -5.83
C TYR A 211 10.23 14.16 -4.41
N TRP A 212 11.44 13.81 -3.98
CA TRP A 212 11.66 13.21 -2.67
C TRP A 212 11.76 14.26 -1.57
N THR A 213 10.92 14.10 -0.55
CA THR A 213 10.85 15.00 0.60
C THR A 213 10.76 14.22 1.91
N LEU A 214 10.47 14.91 3.02
CA LEU A 214 10.03 14.28 4.27
C LEU A 214 8.48 14.23 4.38
N GLY A 215 7.78 14.54 3.29
CA GLY A 215 6.32 14.48 3.13
C GLY A 215 5.57 15.79 3.33
N LYS A 216 6.27 16.90 3.57
CA LYS A 216 5.70 18.24 3.79
C LYS A 216 6.30 19.31 2.88
N GLY A 217 6.73 18.93 1.68
CA GLY A 217 7.47 19.79 0.78
C GLY A 217 8.98 19.80 1.09
N PRO A 218 9.72 20.81 0.58
CA PRO A 218 11.18 20.78 0.51
C PRO A 218 11.87 20.52 1.86
N ALA A 219 12.73 19.50 1.90
CA ALA A 219 13.57 19.19 3.06
C ALA A 219 14.98 19.73 2.86
N VAL A 220 15.13 21.04 3.02
CA VAL A 220 16.40 21.73 2.73
C VAL A 220 17.27 21.84 3.97
N LYS A 221 18.47 21.25 3.91
CA LYS A 221 19.50 21.40 4.94
C LYS A 221 20.40 22.58 4.60
N THR A 222 20.54 23.51 5.54
CA THR A 222 21.33 24.72 5.34
C THR A 222 22.83 24.45 5.34
N ARG A 223 23.57 25.28 4.60
CA ARG A 223 25.03 25.38 4.62
C ARG A 223 25.49 26.77 5.03
N TYR A 224 26.55 26.84 5.80
CA TYR A 224 27.10 28.05 6.40
C TYR A 224 26.03 28.88 7.14
N GLY A 225 26.25 30.19 7.29
CA GLY A 225 25.39 31.05 8.10
C GLY A 225 25.56 30.81 9.61
N ASN A 226 24.59 31.26 10.40
CA ASN A 226 24.62 31.14 11.86
C ASN A 226 23.76 29.97 12.39
N ALA A 227 23.28 29.14 11.46
CA ALA A 227 22.49 27.94 11.69
C ALA A 227 22.91 26.79 10.74
N ASP A 228 24.20 26.74 10.36
CA ASP A 228 24.77 25.70 9.48
C ASP A 228 24.34 24.28 9.89
N GLY A 229 23.91 23.48 8.91
CA GLY A 229 23.44 22.12 9.10
C GLY A 229 22.02 21.97 9.66
N ALA A 230 21.35 23.06 10.05
CA ALA A 230 19.95 23.01 10.45
C ALA A 230 19.02 22.95 9.22
N MET A 231 17.82 22.39 9.41
CA MET A 231 16.80 22.38 8.36
C MET A 231 16.16 23.76 8.21
N CYS A 232 15.87 24.16 6.98
CA CYS A 232 15.01 25.29 6.69
C CYS A 232 13.64 25.08 7.33
N HIS A 233 13.06 26.16 7.86
CA HIS A 233 11.70 26.15 8.37
C HIS A 233 10.77 26.73 7.31
N PHE A 234 10.00 25.88 6.64
CA PHE A 234 8.97 26.34 5.71
C PHE A 234 7.56 26.17 6.32
N PRO A 235 6.70 27.19 6.24
CA PRO A 235 6.99 28.56 5.79
C PRO A 235 7.78 29.37 6.84
N PHE A 236 8.55 30.38 6.40
CA PHE A 236 9.12 31.41 7.28
C PHE A 236 8.78 32.83 6.81
N THR A 237 8.83 33.80 7.72
CA THR A 237 8.57 35.21 7.43
C THR A 237 9.85 36.04 7.45
N PHE A 238 10.05 36.83 6.40
CA PHE A 238 11.13 37.82 6.25
C PHE A 238 10.56 39.10 5.63
N GLU A 239 10.83 40.26 6.25
CA GLU A 239 10.34 41.58 5.80
C GLU A 239 8.83 41.65 5.48
N GLY A 240 8.02 40.90 6.25
CA GLY A 240 6.56 40.84 6.08
C GLY A 240 6.08 39.99 4.90
N LYS A 241 6.98 39.31 4.19
CA LYS A 241 6.66 38.28 3.19
C LYS A 241 6.86 36.89 3.77
N THR A 242 6.05 35.94 3.32
CA THR A 242 6.14 34.53 3.71
C THR A 242 6.74 33.72 2.58
N TYR A 243 7.73 32.89 2.90
CA TYR A 243 8.46 32.05 1.95
C TYR A 243 8.25 30.58 2.30
N THR A 244 7.89 29.78 1.30
CA THR A 244 7.74 28.32 1.36
C THR A 244 8.88 27.57 0.68
N THR A 245 9.83 28.32 0.13
CA THR A 245 11.08 27.87 -0.52
C THR A 245 12.19 28.84 -0.15
N CYS A 246 13.42 28.52 -0.53
CA CYS A 246 14.56 29.40 -0.42
C CYS A 246 14.37 30.66 -1.28
N THR A 247 15.01 31.75 -0.86
CA THR A 247 14.91 33.05 -1.51
C THR A 247 16.27 33.72 -1.60
N THR A 248 16.43 34.59 -2.60
CA THR A 248 17.56 35.52 -2.72
C THR A 248 17.21 36.91 -2.21
N ASP A 249 15.97 37.14 -1.75
CA ASP A 249 15.51 38.44 -1.24
C ASP A 249 16.44 38.94 -0.13
N GLY A 250 16.81 40.23 -0.21
CA GLY A 250 17.73 40.87 0.73
C GLY A 250 19.21 40.59 0.47
N ARG A 251 19.57 39.92 -0.62
CA ARG A 251 20.96 39.63 -1.01
C ARG A 251 21.33 40.21 -2.37
N THR A 252 22.63 40.43 -2.59
CA THR A 252 23.20 40.98 -3.84
C THR A 252 24.14 40.01 -4.56
N ASP A 253 24.39 38.85 -3.96
CA ASP A 253 25.28 37.81 -4.47
C ASP A 253 24.50 36.58 -5.00
N ASP A 254 23.18 36.73 -5.14
CA ASP A 254 22.24 35.72 -5.67
C ASP A 254 22.27 34.34 -4.97
N LEU A 255 22.89 34.26 -3.78
CA LEU A 255 22.93 33.03 -3.01
C LEU A 255 21.57 32.78 -2.32
N PRO A 256 20.90 31.66 -2.61
CA PRO A 256 19.62 31.35 -1.99
C PRO A 256 19.82 31.04 -0.50
N TRP A 257 18.90 31.52 0.34
CA TRP A 257 18.92 31.32 1.78
C TRP A 257 17.52 31.05 2.32
N CYS A 258 17.46 30.51 3.53
CA CYS A 258 16.21 30.30 4.26
C CYS A 258 16.40 30.58 5.75
N ALA A 259 15.31 30.90 6.44
CA ALA A 259 15.32 30.91 7.90
C ALA A 259 15.15 29.49 8.45
N THR A 260 15.74 29.23 9.60
CA THR A 260 15.59 27.94 10.32
C THR A 260 14.54 28.01 11.43
N THR A 261 13.77 29.12 11.47
CA THR A 261 12.62 29.32 12.36
C THR A 261 11.52 30.07 11.61
N ALA A 262 10.30 30.06 12.16
CA ALA A 262 9.14 30.68 11.51
C ALA A 262 9.25 32.21 11.32
N ASP A 263 9.94 32.92 12.22
CA ASP A 263 10.08 34.39 12.16
C ASP A 263 11.56 34.77 12.18
N TYR A 264 12.10 35.03 10.99
CA TYR A 264 13.48 35.45 10.84
C TYR A 264 13.73 36.82 11.48
N SER A 265 12.77 37.74 11.41
CA SER A 265 12.94 39.10 11.92
C SER A 265 13.20 39.10 13.43
N ARG A 266 12.57 38.16 14.14
CA ARG A 266 12.77 37.93 15.57
C ARG A 266 14.04 37.12 15.87
N ASP A 267 14.19 35.96 15.23
CA ASP A 267 15.17 34.95 15.67
C ASP A 267 16.54 35.10 14.97
N LYS A 268 16.54 35.67 13.76
CA LYS A 268 17.72 35.92 12.91
C LYS A 268 18.58 34.68 12.68
N LYS A 269 17.96 33.50 12.66
CA LYS A 269 18.61 32.22 12.39
C LYS A 269 18.42 31.83 10.93
N TYR A 270 19.53 31.65 10.22
CA TYR A 270 19.53 31.31 8.80
C TYR A 270 20.77 30.54 8.39
N GLY A 271 20.68 29.92 7.22
CA GLY A 271 21.82 29.48 6.44
C GLY A 271 21.49 29.48 4.95
N PHE A 272 22.46 29.11 4.13
CA PHE A 272 22.29 29.08 2.68
C PHE A 272 21.70 27.75 2.22
N CYS A 273 20.88 27.83 1.20
CA CYS A 273 20.32 26.65 0.56
C CYS A 273 21.32 26.04 -0.43
N PRO A 274 21.11 24.77 -0.83
CA PRO A 274 21.94 24.14 -1.84
C PRO A 274 22.04 24.98 -3.11
N SER A 275 23.28 25.25 -3.51
CA SER A 275 23.58 25.95 -4.75
C SER A 275 24.96 25.54 -5.25
N GLU A 276 25.03 25.43 -6.56
CA GLU A 276 26.22 25.24 -7.38
C GLU A 276 27.30 26.32 -7.15
N LEU A 277 26.90 27.51 -6.67
CA LEU A 277 27.79 28.60 -6.29
C LEU A 277 28.51 28.35 -4.95
N LEU A 278 28.01 27.41 -4.16
CA LEU A 278 28.56 27.05 -2.84
C LEU A 278 29.37 25.75 -2.89
N TYR A 279 28.86 24.73 -3.60
CA TYR A 279 29.49 23.43 -3.70
C TYR A 279 28.92 22.63 -4.88
N THR A 280 29.64 21.58 -5.27
CA THR A 280 29.11 20.50 -6.11
C THR A 280 29.10 19.19 -5.33
N PHE A 281 28.35 18.19 -5.78
CA PHE A 281 28.40 16.84 -5.20
C PHE A 281 28.87 15.81 -6.24
N GLY A 282 29.38 14.68 -5.77
CA GLY A 282 29.95 13.65 -6.64
C GLY A 282 31.09 14.20 -7.51
N GLY A 283 31.16 13.72 -8.76
CA GLY A 283 32.21 14.11 -9.70
C GLY A 283 33.62 13.79 -9.20
N ASN A 284 34.59 14.61 -9.61
CA ASN A 284 36.00 14.47 -9.24
C ASN A 284 36.62 15.76 -8.70
N ALA A 285 35.75 16.72 -8.34
CA ALA A 285 36.12 18.04 -7.85
C ALA A 285 36.05 18.18 -6.32
N ASP A 286 35.76 17.08 -5.61
CA ASP A 286 35.80 16.99 -4.14
C ASP A 286 35.00 18.10 -3.42
N GLY A 287 33.83 18.44 -3.97
CA GLY A 287 32.94 19.45 -3.40
C GLY A 287 33.21 20.89 -3.81
N ALA A 288 34.18 21.14 -4.71
CA ALA A 288 34.45 22.49 -5.21
C ALA A 288 33.20 23.11 -5.88
N LYS A 289 33.00 24.40 -5.71
CA LYS A 289 31.92 25.14 -6.39
C LYS A 289 32.14 25.22 -7.89
N CYS A 290 31.06 25.46 -8.63
CA CYS A 290 31.14 25.73 -10.06
C CYS A 290 31.92 27.01 -10.35
N VAL A 291 32.52 27.04 -11.53
CA VAL A 291 33.15 28.23 -12.11
C VAL A 291 32.36 28.61 -13.35
N PHE A 292 31.92 29.87 -13.42
CA PHE A 292 31.12 30.39 -14.53
C PHE A 292 31.77 31.66 -15.10
N PRO A 293 31.84 31.81 -16.44
CA PRO A 293 31.59 30.77 -17.44
C PRO A 293 32.64 29.65 -17.38
N PHE A 294 32.28 28.45 -17.85
CA PHE A 294 33.25 27.40 -18.16
C PHE A 294 33.12 26.90 -19.60
N VAL A 295 34.23 26.42 -20.17
CA VAL A 295 34.27 25.87 -21.54
C VAL A 295 34.05 24.35 -21.53
N PHE A 296 33.12 23.85 -22.34
CA PHE A 296 32.91 22.44 -22.66
C PHE A 296 32.55 22.26 -24.14
N LEU A 297 33.25 21.38 -24.85
CA LEU A 297 33.09 21.17 -26.30
C LEU A 297 33.19 22.48 -27.12
N GLU A 298 34.12 23.35 -26.73
CA GLU A 298 34.33 24.68 -27.34
C GLU A 298 33.16 25.68 -27.17
N GLU A 299 32.18 25.37 -26.32
CA GLU A 299 31.08 26.28 -25.96
C GLU A 299 31.23 26.77 -24.52
N GLU A 300 30.85 28.02 -24.26
CA GLU A 300 30.85 28.63 -22.92
C GLU A 300 29.49 28.44 -22.23
N TYR A 301 29.53 27.99 -20.98
CA TYR A 301 28.36 27.76 -20.15
C TYR A 301 28.40 28.64 -18.90
N ASP A 302 27.39 29.51 -18.72
CA ASP A 302 27.23 30.41 -17.57
C ASP A 302 26.37 29.82 -16.43
N SER A 303 25.90 28.59 -16.60
CA SER A 303 25.11 27.85 -15.62
C SER A 303 25.42 26.35 -15.70
N CYS A 304 24.87 25.58 -14.77
CA CYS A 304 24.94 24.13 -14.89
C CYS A 304 24.22 23.64 -16.14
N THR A 305 24.71 22.56 -16.73
CA THR A 305 24.17 21.97 -17.96
C THR A 305 23.95 20.47 -17.79
N THR A 306 23.07 19.91 -18.59
CA THR A 306 22.93 18.45 -18.77
C THR A 306 23.62 17.96 -20.03
N GLU A 307 24.24 18.86 -20.80
CA GLU A 307 24.91 18.54 -22.05
C GLU A 307 25.96 17.43 -21.86
N GLY A 308 25.99 16.48 -22.79
CA GLY A 308 26.85 15.30 -22.72
C GLY A 308 26.38 14.21 -21.74
N ARG A 309 25.20 14.34 -21.11
CA ARG A 309 24.64 13.34 -20.20
C ARG A 309 23.23 12.90 -20.60
N ASN A 310 22.91 11.63 -20.31
CA ASN A 310 21.59 11.03 -20.58
C ASN A 310 20.78 10.74 -19.32
N ASP A 311 21.35 10.94 -18.12
CA ASP A 311 20.71 10.71 -16.82
C ASP A 311 19.95 11.94 -16.31
N GLY A 312 20.08 13.09 -16.98
CA GLY A 312 19.40 14.33 -16.63
C GLY A 312 20.06 15.10 -15.48
N TYR A 313 21.14 14.59 -14.89
CA TYR A 313 21.82 15.31 -13.81
C TYR A 313 22.57 16.53 -14.34
N ARG A 314 22.26 17.68 -13.75
CA ARG A 314 23.00 18.91 -14.03
C ARG A 314 24.40 18.84 -13.46
N TRP A 315 25.36 19.30 -14.24
CA TRP A 315 26.76 19.35 -13.86
C TRP A 315 27.38 20.67 -14.30
N CYS A 316 28.53 20.99 -13.72
CA CYS A 316 29.33 22.14 -14.10
C CYS A 316 30.82 21.80 -14.01
N ALA A 317 31.64 22.58 -14.71
CA ALA A 317 33.06 22.58 -14.42
C ALA A 317 33.35 23.33 -13.12
N THR A 318 34.41 22.91 -12.46
CA THR A 318 34.95 23.59 -11.27
C THR A 318 36.25 24.35 -11.58
N THR A 319 36.51 24.54 -12.87
CA THR A 319 37.58 25.36 -13.46
C THR A 319 37.02 26.08 -14.70
N ASP A 320 37.75 27.06 -15.23
CA ASP A 320 37.32 27.83 -16.41
C ASP A 320 37.24 26.99 -17.70
N ASN A 321 37.88 25.81 -17.75
CA ASN A 321 37.92 24.95 -18.95
C ASN A 321 37.86 23.47 -18.60
N PHE A 322 36.70 22.85 -18.81
CA PHE A 322 36.49 21.43 -18.57
C PHE A 322 37.27 20.55 -19.54
N ASP A 323 37.35 20.92 -20.82
CA ASP A 323 38.02 20.12 -21.84
C ASP A 323 39.51 19.89 -21.50
N GLN A 324 40.14 20.90 -20.87
CA GLN A 324 41.52 20.86 -20.41
C GLN A 324 41.67 20.15 -19.05
N ASP A 325 40.95 20.62 -18.03
CA ASP A 325 41.23 20.23 -16.64
C ASP A 325 40.45 18.99 -16.22
N LYS A 326 39.32 18.71 -16.88
CA LYS A 326 38.40 17.59 -16.64
C LYS A 326 37.92 17.52 -15.18
N LYS A 327 37.81 18.67 -14.53
CA LYS A 327 37.36 18.84 -13.15
C LYS A 327 35.90 19.28 -13.10
N PHE A 328 35.05 18.43 -12.55
CA PHE A 328 33.61 18.67 -12.50
C PHE A 328 32.95 18.13 -11.24
N GLY A 329 31.76 18.63 -10.97
CA GLY A 329 30.83 18.04 -10.02
C GLY A 329 29.39 18.28 -10.45
N PHE A 330 28.47 17.59 -9.79
CA PHE A 330 27.03 17.73 -10.01
C PHE A 330 26.47 18.90 -9.23
N CYS A 331 25.53 19.61 -9.84
CA CYS A 331 24.90 20.77 -9.26
C CYS A 331 23.72 20.34 -8.39
N PRO A 332 23.67 20.74 -7.10
CA PRO A 332 22.54 20.39 -6.23
C PRO A 332 21.22 20.90 -6.81
N SER A 333 20.13 20.16 -6.59
CA SER A 333 18.79 20.67 -6.92
C SER A 333 18.46 21.85 -6.02
N ARG A 334 17.91 22.90 -6.63
CA ARG A 334 17.29 24.00 -5.89
C ARG A 334 15.88 23.55 -5.52
N ASP A 335 15.38 23.98 -4.38
CA ASP A 335 14.00 23.68 -3.95
C ASP A 335 12.93 24.40 -4.78
N THR A 336 13.34 25.35 -5.62
CA THR A 336 12.50 26.03 -6.62
C THR A 336 12.58 25.39 -8.01
N ALA A 337 13.38 24.33 -8.18
CA ALA A 337 13.56 23.65 -9.45
C ALA A 337 12.25 22.99 -9.92
N VAL A 338 12.02 22.98 -11.23
CA VAL A 338 10.97 22.16 -11.79
C VAL A 338 11.35 20.68 -11.75
N ILE A 339 10.35 19.83 -11.49
CA ILE A 339 10.50 18.37 -11.50
C ILE A 339 9.95 17.82 -12.83
N GLY A 340 10.66 16.86 -13.42
CA GLY A 340 10.30 16.29 -14.71
C GLY A 340 10.23 17.34 -15.84
N GLY A 341 9.32 17.13 -16.80
CA GLY A 341 9.23 17.97 -18.00
C GLY A 341 10.47 17.83 -18.88
N ASN A 342 10.90 18.93 -19.52
CA ASN A 342 12.08 18.95 -20.40
C ASN A 342 13.12 19.99 -19.99
N SER A 343 12.93 20.57 -18.80
CA SER A 343 13.80 21.58 -18.18
C SER A 343 14.16 21.18 -16.75
N GLU A 344 14.15 19.88 -16.49
CA GLU A 344 14.38 19.25 -15.19
C GLU A 344 15.53 19.92 -14.42
N GLY A 345 15.26 20.35 -13.19
CA GLY A 345 16.21 21.06 -12.34
C GLY A 345 16.18 22.58 -12.47
N GLU A 346 15.73 23.14 -13.59
CA GLU A 346 15.70 24.59 -13.80
C GLU A 346 14.58 25.28 -12.98
N PRO A 347 14.82 26.46 -12.39
CA PRO A 347 13.79 27.18 -11.68
C PRO A 347 12.71 27.72 -12.64
N CYS A 348 11.48 27.87 -12.15
CA CYS A 348 10.45 28.60 -12.89
C CYS A 348 10.88 30.03 -13.21
N HIS A 349 10.57 30.49 -14.42
CA HIS A 349 10.68 31.90 -14.78
C HIS A 349 9.34 32.60 -14.57
N PHE A 350 9.31 33.69 -13.79
CA PHE A 350 8.11 34.52 -13.60
C PHE A 350 8.40 35.99 -13.87
N PRO A 351 7.55 36.70 -14.66
CA PRO A 351 6.43 36.17 -15.41
C PRO A 351 6.85 35.29 -16.60
N PHE A 352 5.96 34.41 -17.08
CA PHE A 352 6.13 33.73 -18.36
C PHE A 352 4.88 33.78 -19.23
N VAL A 353 5.05 33.68 -20.54
CA VAL A 353 3.95 33.67 -21.52
C VAL A 353 3.58 32.25 -21.94
N PHE A 354 2.28 31.90 -21.89
CA PHE A 354 1.71 30.66 -22.41
C PHE A 354 0.33 30.92 -23.03
N LEU A 355 0.13 30.44 -24.27
CA LEU A 355 -1.07 30.70 -25.08
C LEU A 355 -1.39 32.21 -25.19
N GLY A 356 -0.34 33.03 -25.29
CA GLY A 356 -0.44 34.50 -25.35
C GLY A 356 -0.93 35.17 -24.06
N LYS A 357 -0.97 34.46 -22.93
CA LYS A 357 -1.29 35.01 -21.60
C LYS A 357 -0.05 34.97 -20.70
N GLU A 358 0.08 35.97 -19.84
CA GLU A 358 1.15 36.07 -18.86
C GLU A 358 0.77 35.39 -17.54
N TYR A 359 1.69 34.62 -16.96
CA TYR A 359 1.54 33.94 -15.67
C TYR A 359 2.66 34.36 -14.72
N ASN A 360 2.26 34.72 -13.50
CA ASN A 360 3.17 35.13 -12.42
C ASN A 360 3.26 34.05 -11.31
N SER A 361 2.71 32.88 -11.56
CA SER A 361 2.72 31.71 -10.68
C SER A 361 2.51 30.44 -11.50
N CYS A 362 2.76 29.28 -10.91
CA CYS A 362 2.44 28.00 -11.52
C CYS A 362 0.95 27.93 -11.92
N THR A 363 0.67 27.23 -13.02
CA THR A 363 -0.67 27.09 -13.58
C THR A 363 -0.94 25.64 -13.94
N SER A 364 -2.21 25.23 -13.98
CA SER A 364 -2.64 23.95 -14.57
C SER A 364 -3.19 24.12 -15.98
N GLU A 365 -3.19 25.35 -16.53
CA GLU A 365 -3.73 25.63 -17.86
C GLU A 365 -2.98 24.79 -18.91
N GLY A 366 -3.73 24.18 -19.83
CA GLY A 366 -3.19 23.22 -20.79
C GLY A 366 -3.21 21.76 -20.33
N ARG A 367 -3.39 21.48 -19.02
CA ARG A 367 -3.35 20.11 -18.47
C ARG A 367 -4.73 19.60 -18.03
N GLY A 368 -5.01 18.33 -18.32
CA GLY A 368 -6.24 17.64 -17.91
C GLY A 368 -6.16 16.91 -16.56
N ASP A 369 -4.94 16.71 -16.04
CA ASP A 369 -4.65 16.06 -14.76
C ASP A 369 -4.66 17.05 -13.58
N GLY A 370 -4.74 18.36 -13.84
CA GLY A 370 -4.74 19.40 -12.82
C GLY A 370 -3.37 19.69 -12.20
N LYS A 371 -2.29 19.04 -12.66
CA LYS A 371 -0.94 19.27 -12.14
C LYS A 371 -0.48 20.69 -12.45
N LEU A 372 0.22 21.31 -11.49
CA LEU A 372 0.76 22.65 -11.64
C LEU A 372 2.12 22.60 -12.33
N TRP A 373 2.31 23.49 -13.30
CA TRP A 373 3.54 23.60 -14.08
C TRP A 373 3.91 25.06 -14.31
N CYS A 374 5.15 25.30 -14.72
CA CYS A 374 5.64 26.62 -15.11
C CYS A 374 6.60 26.53 -16.30
N SER A 375 6.76 27.63 -17.03
CA SER A 375 7.87 27.79 -17.97
C SER A 375 9.16 28.06 -17.21
N THR A 376 10.27 27.53 -17.70
CA THR A 376 11.61 27.87 -17.19
C THR A 376 12.27 28.98 -18.03
N THR A 377 11.51 29.56 -18.98
CA THR A 377 11.89 30.74 -19.78
C THR A 377 10.74 31.76 -19.81
N ASP A 378 11.03 32.98 -20.23
CA ASP A 378 10.06 34.08 -20.34
C ASP A 378 8.88 33.75 -21.27
N ASN A 379 9.06 32.83 -22.22
CA ASN A 379 8.05 32.52 -23.23
C ASN A 379 8.01 31.02 -23.61
N TYR A 380 7.06 30.29 -23.01
CA TYR A 380 6.81 28.90 -23.38
C TYR A 380 6.31 28.75 -24.82
N ASP A 381 5.60 29.75 -25.36
CA ASP A 381 5.05 29.66 -26.71
C ASP A 381 6.16 29.55 -27.76
N GLU A 382 7.34 30.11 -27.47
CA GLU A 382 8.55 30.06 -28.31
C GLU A 382 9.46 28.88 -27.93
N ASP A 383 9.87 28.78 -26.67
CA ASP A 383 10.96 27.88 -26.25
C ASP A 383 10.49 26.44 -25.94
N LYS A 384 9.21 26.29 -25.57
CA LYS A 384 8.62 25.01 -25.12
C LYS A 384 9.35 24.37 -23.94
N LYS A 385 10.04 25.17 -23.11
CA LYS A 385 10.78 24.73 -21.93
C LYS A 385 9.91 24.83 -20.68
N TRP A 386 9.71 23.71 -19.99
CA TRP A 386 8.82 23.62 -18.84
C TRP A 386 9.19 22.47 -17.90
N GLY A 387 8.58 22.49 -16.72
CA GLY A 387 8.45 21.33 -15.85
C GLY A 387 7.37 21.52 -14.78
N PHE A 388 7.18 20.51 -13.94
CA PHE A 388 6.21 20.56 -12.85
C PHE A 388 6.73 21.40 -11.70
N CYS A 389 5.85 22.22 -11.13
CA CYS A 389 6.21 22.96 -9.94
C CYS A 389 6.28 22.01 -8.73
N PRO A 390 7.22 22.24 -7.80
CA PRO A 390 7.30 21.47 -6.56
C PRO A 390 5.96 21.41 -5.82
N ASP A 391 5.53 20.20 -5.51
CA ASP A 391 4.41 19.93 -4.62
C ASP A 391 4.93 19.48 -3.24
N GLN A 392 4.12 18.76 -2.46
CA GLN A 392 4.57 18.25 -1.16
C GLN A 392 5.60 17.11 -1.28
N GLY A 393 5.72 16.51 -2.47
CA GLY A 393 6.55 15.35 -2.74
C GLY A 393 6.15 14.12 -1.92
N TYR A 394 7.04 13.13 -1.94
CA TYR A 394 6.85 11.86 -1.24
C TYR A 394 7.83 11.74 -0.09
N SER A 395 7.32 11.33 1.07
CA SER A 395 8.18 11.09 2.24
C SER A 395 9.08 9.88 1.96
N LEU A 396 10.37 10.14 1.73
CA LEU A 396 11.35 9.07 1.53
C LEU A 396 11.38 8.12 2.73
N PHE A 397 11.16 8.63 3.95
CA PHE A 397 11.03 7.80 5.15
C PHE A 397 9.88 6.79 5.05
N LEU A 398 8.67 7.22 4.67
CA LEU A 398 7.51 6.33 4.61
C LEU A 398 7.62 5.33 3.47
N VAL A 399 8.03 5.79 2.28
CA VAL A 399 8.21 4.91 1.12
C VAL A 399 9.32 3.91 1.40
N ALA A 400 10.46 4.34 1.94
CA ALA A 400 11.53 3.41 2.29
C ALA A 400 11.12 2.43 3.39
N ALA A 401 10.36 2.85 4.40
CA ALA A 401 9.88 1.94 5.43
C ALA A 401 9.01 0.84 4.81
N HIS A 402 8.14 1.19 3.85
CA HIS A 402 7.33 0.24 3.08
C HIS A 402 8.20 -0.72 2.25
N GLU A 403 9.09 -0.19 1.42
CA GLU A 403 9.96 -1.01 0.56
C GLU A 403 10.90 -1.91 1.37
N PHE A 404 11.37 -1.46 2.53
CA PHE A 404 12.16 -2.31 3.42
C PHE A 404 11.32 -3.42 4.04
N GLY A 405 10.00 -3.25 4.20
CA GLY A 405 9.10 -4.34 4.55
C GLY A 405 9.11 -5.45 3.50
N HIS A 406 9.08 -5.08 2.22
CA HIS A 406 9.24 -6.03 1.10
C HIS A 406 10.62 -6.68 1.08
N ALA A 407 11.69 -5.91 1.25
CA ALA A 407 13.07 -6.41 1.35
C ALA A 407 13.30 -7.33 2.57
N LEU A 408 12.38 -7.30 3.55
CA LEU A 408 12.35 -8.21 4.69
C LEU A 408 11.38 -9.38 4.51
N GLY A 409 10.60 -9.41 3.43
CA GLY A 409 9.74 -10.54 3.07
C GLY A 409 8.24 -10.34 3.32
N LEU A 410 7.80 -9.13 3.65
CA LEU A 410 6.38 -8.81 3.73
C LEU A 410 5.78 -8.59 2.34
N ASP A 411 4.53 -8.96 2.16
CA ASP A 411 3.72 -8.63 0.98
C ASP A 411 2.79 -7.44 1.30
N HIS A 412 2.12 -6.93 0.26
CA HIS A 412 1.11 -5.89 0.42
C HIS A 412 -0.04 -6.30 1.35
N SER A 413 -0.38 -5.41 2.28
CA SER A 413 -1.58 -5.50 3.11
C SER A 413 -2.81 -4.97 2.37
N SER A 414 -3.97 -5.51 2.74
CA SER A 414 -5.29 -4.97 2.32
C SER A 414 -5.87 -3.97 3.34
N ILE A 415 -5.18 -3.75 4.47
CA ILE A 415 -5.60 -2.82 5.51
C ILE A 415 -5.06 -1.43 5.19
N ARG A 416 -5.95 -0.47 4.91
CA ARG A 416 -5.59 0.87 4.42
C ARG A 416 -4.67 1.66 5.35
N ASP A 417 -4.73 1.39 6.65
CA ASP A 417 -3.93 2.08 7.67
C ASP A 417 -2.59 1.36 7.94
N ALA A 418 -2.35 0.19 7.33
CA ALA A 418 -1.09 -0.53 7.45
C ALA A 418 -0.01 0.13 6.58
N LEU A 419 1.23 0.12 7.06
CA LEU A 419 2.37 0.62 6.30
C LEU A 419 2.49 -0.15 4.99
N MET A 420 2.31 -1.49 5.02
CA MET A 420 2.39 -2.34 3.82
C MET A 420 1.18 -2.23 2.89
N TYR A 421 0.26 -1.28 3.10
CA TYR A 421 -0.79 -0.99 2.12
C TYR A 421 -0.18 -0.35 0.87
N PRO A 422 -0.52 -0.81 -0.35
CA PRO A 422 0.19 -0.42 -1.58
C PRO A 422 0.12 1.07 -1.92
N MET A 423 -0.96 1.76 -1.54
CA MET A 423 -1.18 3.15 -1.94
C MET A 423 -0.49 4.11 -0.98
N TYR A 424 0.22 5.10 -1.52
CA TYR A 424 0.84 6.12 -0.70
C TYR A 424 -0.20 7.02 -0.02
N SER A 425 0.05 7.26 1.26
CA SER A 425 -0.62 8.29 2.05
C SER A 425 0.37 8.86 3.05
N TYR A 426 0.53 10.18 3.07
CA TYR A 426 1.37 10.82 4.06
C TYR A 426 0.74 10.71 5.46
N VAL A 427 1.57 10.34 6.45
CA VAL A 427 1.21 10.29 7.87
C VAL A 427 2.31 11.00 8.67
N GLU A 428 1.95 12.05 9.40
CA GLU A 428 2.90 12.84 10.18
C GLU A 428 3.41 12.07 11.41
N ASP A 429 2.51 11.65 12.28
CA ASP A 429 2.83 10.87 13.48
C ASP A 429 2.77 9.37 13.18
N PHE A 430 3.70 8.90 12.35
CA PHE A 430 3.73 7.52 11.89
C PHE A 430 3.98 6.52 13.04
N SER A 431 3.21 5.43 13.02
CA SER A 431 3.44 4.23 13.83
C SER A 431 3.03 3.00 13.04
N LEU A 432 3.73 1.87 13.23
CA LEU A 432 3.36 0.63 12.56
C LEU A 432 1.98 0.17 12.98
N HIS A 433 1.17 -0.24 12.00
CA HIS A 433 -0.10 -0.87 12.29
C HIS A 433 0.14 -2.27 12.87
N ARG A 434 -0.84 -2.77 13.62
CA ARG A 434 -0.76 -4.10 14.23
C ARG A 434 -0.55 -5.21 13.20
N ASP A 435 -1.11 -5.04 12.01
CA ASP A 435 -0.96 -5.96 10.88
C ASP A 435 0.51 -6.08 10.43
N ASP A 436 1.19 -4.95 10.26
CA ASP A 436 2.61 -4.93 9.90
C ASP A 436 3.48 -5.58 10.99
N ILE A 437 3.19 -5.28 12.26
CA ILE A 437 3.90 -5.85 13.42
C ILE A 437 3.71 -7.37 13.48
N GLU A 438 2.48 -7.85 13.31
CA GLU A 438 2.19 -9.29 13.32
C GLU A 438 2.84 -10.00 12.13
N GLY A 439 2.84 -9.38 10.95
CA GLY A 439 3.52 -9.89 9.75
C GLY A 439 5.03 -10.02 9.93
N ILE A 440 5.70 -8.97 10.39
CA ILE A 440 7.17 -8.99 10.53
C ILE A 440 7.61 -9.89 11.69
N GLN A 441 6.85 -9.91 12.80
CA GLN A 441 7.14 -10.81 13.94
C GLN A 441 6.84 -12.27 13.62
N TYR A 442 5.97 -12.55 12.65
CA TYR A 442 5.79 -13.91 12.14
C TYR A 442 7.08 -14.43 11.49
N LEU A 443 7.79 -13.58 10.73
CA LEU A 443 9.02 -13.95 10.03
C LEU A 443 10.24 -14.03 10.96
N TYR A 444 10.41 -13.02 11.84
CA TYR A 444 11.64 -12.80 12.61
C TYR A 444 11.48 -12.94 14.13
N GLY A 445 10.25 -13.05 14.63
CA GLY A 445 9.97 -13.09 16.07
C GLY A 445 9.89 -11.70 16.72
N LYS A 446 9.69 -11.69 18.04
CA LYS A 446 9.60 -10.48 18.87
C LYS A 446 10.99 -10.02 19.35
N PRO A 447 11.19 -8.72 19.67
CA PRO A 447 12.47 -8.23 20.17
C PRO A 447 12.92 -9.00 21.42
N ASN A 448 14.22 -9.31 21.47
CA ASN A 448 14.83 -9.90 22.66
C ASN A 448 15.00 -8.80 23.72
N THR A 449 14.03 -8.58 24.59
CA THR A 449 14.23 -7.71 25.77
C THR A 449 15.26 -8.34 26.73
N PRO A 450 16.37 -7.65 27.08
CA PRO A 450 17.13 -7.98 28.27
C PRO A 450 16.30 -7.59 29.49
N THR A 451 15.90 -8.57 30.31
CA THR A 451 15.28 -8.29 31.60
C THR A 451 16.31 -7.66 32.53
N THR A 452 16.40 -6.34 32.54
CA THR A 452 17.08 -5.57 33.58
C THR A 452 16.10 -4.57 34.18
N ALA A 453 15.21 -5.09 35.02
CA ALA A 453 14.59 -4.33 36.09
C ALA A 453 14.92 -5.07 37.40
N PRO A 454 15.39 -4.38 38.46
CA PRO A 454 15.84 -5.03 39.67
C PRO A 454 14.65 -5.68 40.37
N ASN A 455 14.81 -6.96 40.65
CA ASN A 455 13.98 -7.74 41.54
C ASN A 455 14.02 -7.11 42.95
N PRO A 456 12.90 -6.66 43.56
CA PRO A 456 12.80 -6.59 45.00
C PRO A 456 12.56 -8.01 45.50
N GLY A 457 13.54 -8.54 46.23
CA GLY A 457 13.52 -9.90 46.77
C GLY A 457 12.37 -10.20 47.74
N PRO A 458 12.26 -11.48 48.14
CA PRO A 458 11.09 -12.08 48.76
C PRO A 458 11.01 -11.79 50.26
N THR A 459 9.83 -11.43 50.76
CA THR A 459 9.49 -11.57 52.18
C THR A 459 8.06 -12.08 52.33
N ASP A 460 8.00 -13.40 52.57
CA ASP A 460 7.19 -14.11 53.57
C ASP A 460 5.82 -13.53 53.98
N SER A 461 4.75 -14.24 53.66
CA SER A 461 3.97 -15.02 54.65
C SER A 461 2.50 -15.24 54.21
N THR A 462 2.17 -16.53 54.03
CA THR A 462 0.88 -17.20 54.36
C THR A 462 -0.43 -16.80 53.68
N ASP A 463 -0.89 -17.68 52.77
CA ASP A 463 -2.31 -18.05 52.50
C ASP A 463 -2.89 -18.82 53.75
N PRO A 464 -4.22 -19.07 53.98
CA PRO A 464 -5.36 -18.92 53.07
C PRO A 464 -6.69 -18.38 53.66
N THR A 465 -7.52 -17.74 52.84
CA THR A 465 -8.98 -17.93 52.92
C THR A 465 -9.75 -17.49 51.65
N LYS A 466 -10.46 -18.45 51.06
CA LYS A 466 -11.48 -18.32 50.00
C LYS A 466 -12.82 -17.80 50.60
N PRO A 467 -13.88 -17.59 49.79
CA PRO A 467 -14.27 -16.39 49.06
C PRO A 467 -15.50 -15.70 49.69
N THR A 468 -15.77 -14.42 49.40
CA THR A 468 -17.16 -13.90 49.42
C THR A 468 -17.35 -12.82 48.36
N THR A 469 -18.20 -13.18 47.41
CA THR A 469 -18.88 -12.40 46.38
C THR A 469 -19.60 -11.17 46.96
N THR A 470 -19.54 -10.02 46.28
CA THR A 470 -20.69 -9.16 45.90
C THR A 470 -20.14 -8.08 44.95
N THR A 471 -20.18 -8.28 43.63
CA THR A 471 -21.22 -7.80 42.71
C THR A 471 -21.30 -6.27 42.60
N THR A 472 -20.69 -5.72 41.54
CA THR A 472 -21.37 -4.81 40.61
C THR A 472 -20.97 -5.21 39.20
N ALA A 473 -21.69 -6.22 38.68
CA ALA A 473 -21.66 -6.59 37.29
C ALA A 473 -22.42 -5.53 36.47
N ARG A 474 -21.74 -4.95 35.48
CA ARG A 474 -22.39 -4.60 34.22
C ARG A 474 -22.48 -5.92 33.43
N PRO A 475 -23.65 -6.34 32.91
CA PRO A 475 -23.74 -7.55 32.10
C PRO A 475 -22.98 -7.32 30.79
N ASP A 476 -21.97 -8.15 30.53
CA ASP A 476 -21.32 -8.29 29.23
C ASP A 476 -22.35 -8.84 28.21
N PRO A 477 -22.58 -8.19 27.05
CA PRO A 477 -23.61 -8.63 26.09
C PRO A 477 -23.29 -9.92 25.31
N THR A 478 -22.20 -10.65 25.59
CA THR A 478 -21.61 -11.62 24.63
C THR A 478 -21.86 -13.11 24.89
N ASN A 479 -22.61 -13.51 25.93
CA ASN A 479 -22.88 -14.95 26.21
C ASN A 479 -24.16 -15.52 25.58
N ASP A 480 -24.98 -14.69 24.92
CA ASP A 480 -26.22 -15.12 24.27
C ASP A 480 -26.00 -15.28 22.77
N ALA A 481 -25.88 -16.53 22.31
CA ALA A 481 -25.70 -16.86 20.88
C ALA A 481 -26.80 -16.29 19.99
N CYS A 482 -28.01 -16.10 20.52
CA CYS A 482 -29.14 -15.52 19.78
C CYS A 482 -29.02 -14.00 19.59
N LYS A 483 -28.07 -13.33 20.25
CA LYS A 483 -27.79 -11.90 20.06
C LYS A 483 -26.59 -11.64 19.14
N LEU A 484 -25.91 -12.69 18.70
CA LEU A 484 -24.80 -12.59 17.76
C LEU A 484 -25.32 -12.47 16.33
N ASP A 485 -24.75 -11.54 15.58
CA ASP A 485 -25.10 -11.33 14.18
C ASP A 485 -24.33 -12.24 13.22
N LYS A 486 -23.18 -12.77 13.63
CA LYS A 486 -22.30 -13.62 12.82
C LYS A 486 -21.41 -14.51 13.70
N PHE A 487 -21.10 -15.70 13.21
CA PHE A 487 -20.14 -16.63 13.82
C PHE A 487 -18.81 -16.61 13.04
N ASP A 488 -17.73 -17.01 13.71
CA ASP A 488 -16.41 -17.15 13.06
C ASP A 488 -16.41 -18.39 12.15
N THR A 489 -16.97 -19.51 12.65
CA THR A 489 -17.32 -20.64 11.81
C THR A 489 -18.47 -21.47 12.36
N ILE A 490 -19.20 -22.15 11.46
CA ILE A 490 -20.20 -23.17 11.76
C ILE A 490 -19.76 -24.50 11.14
N THR A 491 -19.67 -25.54 11.95
CA THR A 491 -19.23 -26.87 11.48
C THR A 491 -19.85 -28.01 12.28
N VAL A 492 -19.62 -29.24 11.84
CA VAL A 492 -20.07 -30.46 12.54
C VAL A 492 -18.87 -31.22 13.07
N ILE A 493 -18.84 -31.42 14.39
CA ILE A 493 -17.80 -32.14 15.12
C ILE A 493 -18.50 -33.17 16.01
N GLU A 494 -18.05 -34.43 16.00
CA GLU A 494 -18.61 -35.52 16.80
C GLU A 494 -20.12 -35.73 16.55
N GLY A 495 -20.59 -35.35 15.36
CA GLY A 495 -21.99 -35.41 14.96
C GLY A 495 -22.88 -34.28 15.50
N GLU A 496 -22.33 -33.34 16.26
CA GLU A 496 -23.02 -32.16 16.80
C GLU A 496 -22.69 -30.91 15.98
N LEU A 497 -23.68 -30.04 15.78
CA LEU A 497 -23.50 -28.77 15.08
C LEU A 497 -22.88 -27.77 16.07
N HIS A 498 -21.72 -27.22 15.72
CA HIS A 498 -20.94 -26.28 16.52
C HIS A 498 -20.94 -24.90 15.89
N PHE A 499 -21.06 -23.87 16.73
CA PHE A 499 -21.00 -22.46 16.37
C PHE A 499 -19.85 -21.83 17.15
N PHE A 500 -18.82 -21.34 16.47
CA PHE A 500 -17.63 -20.76 17.09
C PHE A 500 -17.69 -19.23 17.02
N LYS A 501 -17.35 -18.55 18.13
CA LYS A 501 -17.20 -17.10 18.16
C LYS A 501 -16.25 -16.65 19.26
N ASP A 502 -15.23 -15.88 18.90
CA ASP A 502 -14.37 -15.08 19.79
C ASP A 502 -13.87 -15.88 21.03
N GLY A 503 -13.35 -17.08 20.82
CA GLY A 503 -12.82 -17.94 21.90
C GLY A 503 -13.87 -18.81 22.60
N ASN A 504 -15.13 -18.71 22.22
CA ASN A 504 -16.24 -19.50 22.74
C ASN A 504 -16.89 -20.36 21.64
N TYR A 505 -17.64 -21.37 22.05
CA TYR A 505 -18.49 -22.14 21.14
C TYR A 505 -19.80 -22.59 21.80
N TRP A 506 -20.82 -22.77 20.97
CA TRP A 506 -22.08 -23.40 21.31
C TRP A 506 -22.25 -24.65 20.46
N LYS A 507 -22.99 -25.63 20.98
CA LYS A 507 -23.23 -26.87 20.25
C LYS A 507 -24.67 -27.33 20.37
N ARG A 508 -25.13 -28.05 19.35
CA ARG A 508 -26.48 -28.60 19.27
C ARG A 508 -26.43 -30.08 18.90
N SER A 509 -27.22 -30.87 19.61
CA SER A 509 -27.33 -32.31 19.39
C SER A 509 -27.87 -32.64 18.00
N ARG A 510 -27.41 -33.78 17.47
CA ARG A 510 -27.73 -34.34 16.16
C ARG A 510 -29.23 -34.58 15.94
N GLU A 511 -29.98 -34.88 16.99
CA GLU A 511 -31.41 -35.24 16.92
C GLU A 511 -32.24 -33.98 16.57
N GLY A 512 -31.83 -32.79 17.02
CA GLY A 512 -32.52 -31.51 16.76
C GLY A 512 -33.55 -31.13 17.83
N ASP A 513 -33.79 -32.04 18.76
CA ASP A 513 -34.75 -31.98 19.86
C ASP A 513 -34.15 -31.29 21.11
N GLY A 514 -32.82 -31.15 21.14
CA GLY A 514 -32.07 -30.59 22.25
C GLY A 514 -31.87 -29.07 22.16
N GLU A 515 -31.94 -28.43 23.32
CA GLU A 515 -31.62 -27.00 23.51
C GLU A 515 -30.15 -26.71 23.14
N LEU A 516 -29.86 -25.48 22.70
CA LEU A 516 -28.51 -25.04 22.38
C LEU A 516 -27.65 -25.05 23.66
N GLN A 517 -26.53 -25.78 23.65
CA GLN A 517 -25.64 -25.88 24.81
C GLN A 517 -24.45 -24.93 24.63
N GLY A 518 -24.12 -24.15 25.67
CA GLY A 518 -22.99 -23.22 25.69
C GLY A 518 -23.27 -22.01 26.61
N SER A 519 -22.43 -20.99 26.66
CA SER A 519 -21.14 -20.82 25.96
C SER A 519 -20.03 -21.66 26.60
N PHE A 520 -19.35 -22.48 25.80
CA PHE A 520 -18.15 -23.23 26.22
C PHE A 520 -16.90 -22.51 25.75
N SER A 521 -15.80 -22.62 26.49
CA SER A 521 -14.52 -22.02 26.10
C SER A 521 -13.74 -22.95 25.16
N ILE A 522 -13.29 -22.42 24.02
CA ILE A 522 -12.45 -23.14 23.05
C ILE A 522 -11.15 -23.57 23.73
N SER A 523 -10.49 -22.68 24.47
CA SER A 523 -9.20 -22.96 25.11
C SER A 523 -9.29 -24.00 26.23
N GLN A 524 -10.47 -24.21 26.83
CA GLN A 524 -10.68 -25.30 27.79
C GLN A 524 -10.76 -26.68 27.12
N ARG A 525 -11.45 -26.76 25.97
CA ARG A 525 -11.63 -28.04 25.24
C ARG A 525 -10.45 -28.35 24.32
N TRP A 526 -9.94 -27.34 23.64
CA TRP A 526 -8.85 -27.39 22.67
C TRP A 526 -7.80 -26.31 22.99
N PRO A 527 -6.91 -26.54 23.96
CA PRO A 527 -6.02 -25.51 24.51
C PRO A 527 -5.02 -24.88 23.52
N ALA A 528 -4.76 -25.54 22.39
CA ALA A 528 -3.80 -25.08 21.41
C ALA A 528 -4.44 -24.36 20.21
N LEU A 529 -5.77 -24.31 20.17
CA LEU A 529 -6.49 -23.60 19.12
C LEU A 529 -6.53 -22.10 19.43
N PRO A 530 -6.44 -21.24 18.40
CA PRO A 530 -6.66 -19.81 18.56
C PRO A 530 -8.13 -19.51 18.90
N ALA A 531 -8.39 -18.26 19.29
CA ALA A 531 -9.75 -17.82 19.62
C ALA A 531 -10.69 -17.83 18.41
N VAL A 532 -10.17 -17.56 17.22
CA VAL A 532 -10.93 -17.51 15.96
C VAL A 532 -10.60 -18.74 15.12
N ILE A 533 -11.62 -19.46 14.69
CA ILE A 533 -11.52 -20.65 13.84
C ILE A 533 -12.27 -20.34 12.54
N ASP A 534 -11.62 -20.55 11.40
CA ASP A 534 -12.21 -20.27 10.07
C ASP A 534 -12.97 -21.47 9.51
N SER A 535 -12.52 -22.69 9.83
CA SER A 535 -13.28 -23.91 9.54
C SER A 535 -12.74 -25.08 10.34
N ALA A 536 -13.54 -26.13 10.45
CA ALA A 536 -13.10 -27.40 10.98
C ALA A 536 -13.83 -28.55 10.30
N PHE A 537 -13.28 -29.76 10.35
CA PHE A 537 -13.99 -30.98 9.98
C PHE A 537 -13.48 -32.21 10.74
N GLU A 538 -14.37 -33.16 10.96
CA GLU A 538 -14.01 -34.50 11.43
C GLU A 538 -13.83 -35.46 10.25
N ASP A 539 -12.67 -36.11 10.14
CA ASP A 539 -12.47 -37.20 9.19
C ASP A 539 -13.24 -38.45 9.61
N LEU A 540 -14.15 -38.91 8.75
CA LEU A 540 -15.03 -40.05 9.05
C LEU A 540 -14.28 -41.37 9.20
N LEU A 541 -13.08 -41.51 8.61
CA LEU A 541 -12.30 -42.74 8.67
C LEU A 541 -11.41 -42.80 9.90
N THR A 542 -10.62 -41.77 10.14
CA THR A 542 -9.60 -41.73 11.19
C THR A 542 -10.08 -41.09 12.49
N LYS A 543 -11.26 -40.46 12.48
CA LYS A 543 -11.81 -39.70 13.62
C LYS A 543 -10.92 -38.55 14.07
N LYS A 544 -10.04 -38.08 13.17
CA LYS A 544 -9.20 -36.91 13.40
C LYS A 544 -10.00 -35.63 13.16
N LEU A 545 -9.85 -34.67 14.05
CA LEU A 545 -10.44 -33.34 13.90
C LEU A 545 -9.39 -32.41 13.31
N TYR A 546 -9.71 -31.83 12.16
CA TYR A 546 -8.93 -30.78 11.53
C TYR A 546 -9.56 -29.45 11.86
N PHE A 547 -8.76 -28.49 12.36
CA PHE A 547 -9.14 -27.11 12.58
C PHE A 547 -8.27 -26.21 11.74
N PHE A 548 -8.84 -25.18 11.14
CA PHE A 548 -8.17 -24.19 10.31
C PHE A 548 -8.38 -22.80 10.90
N SER A 549 -7.31 -22.00 10.95
CA SER A 549 -7.34 -20.61 11.36
C SER A 549 -6.19 -19.88 10.67
N GLY A 550 -6.51 -18.86 9.88
CA GLY A 550 -5.63 -18.26 8.89
C GLY A 550 -4.99 -19.30 7.99
N THR A 551 -3.69 -19.15 7.77
CA THR A 551 -2.86 -20.07 6.98
C THR A 551 -2.41 -21.31 7.74
N ARG A 552 -2.97 -21.58 8.93
CA ARG A 552 -2.56 -22.68 9.81
C ARG A 552 -3.68 -23.69 10.03
N PHE A 553 -3.28 -24.94 10.27
CA PHE A 553 -4.19 -25.99 10.69
C PHE A 553 -3.63 -26.84 11.84
N TRP A 554 -4.55 -27.41 12.61
CA TRP A 554 -4.29 -28.34 13.72
C TRP A 554 -5.05 -29.63 13.48
N VAL A 555 -4.47 -30.74 13.89
CA VAL A 555 -5.08 -32.07 13.81
C VAL A 555 -5.10 -32.69 15.20
N TYR A 556 -6.29 -32.84 15.76
CA TYR A 556 -6.50 -33.56 17.01
C TYR A 556 -6.80 -35.04 16.72
N THR A 557 -6.12 -35.94 17.44
CA THR A 557 -6.36 -37.38 17.42
C THR A 557 -6.60 -37.86 18.86
N GLY A 558 -7.81 -37.69 19.37
CA GLY A 558 -8.10 -37.94 20.79
C GLY A 558 -7.33 -36.98 21.69
N GLN A 559 -6.33 -37.49 22.43
CA GLN A 559 -5.48 -36.68 23.32
C GLN A 559 -4.23 -36.09 22.64
N SER A 560 -3.85 -36.55 21.44
CA SER A 560 -2.68 -36.04 20.74
C SER A 560 -3.04 -34.90 19.78
N LEU A 561 -2.13 -33.95 19.68
CA LEU A 561 -2.24 -32.77 18.83
C LEU A 561 -1.07 -32.71 17.85
N LEU A 562 -1.38 -32.44 16.59
CA LEU A 562 -0.41 -32.10 15.56
C LEU A 562 -0.74 -30.71 15.00
N GLY A 563 0.12 -29.73 15.24
CA GLY A 563 -0.06 -28.37 14.74
C GLY A 563 0.50 -27.31 15.71
N PRO A 564 0.50 -26.03 15.31
CA PRO A 564 0.05 -25.53 14.00
C PRO A 564 0.96 -25.99 12.86
N ARG A 565 0.37 -26.26 11.69
CA ARG A 565 1.09 -26.49 10.42
C ARG A 565 0.56 -25.54 9.36
N SER A 566 1.41 -25.06 8.46
CA SER A 566 0.94 -24.29 7.29
C SER A 566 0.02 -25.16 6.43
N ILE A 567 -1.09 -24.59 5.95
CA ILE A 567 -2.02 -25.24 5.02
C ILE A 567 -1.35 -25.64 3.70
N GLU A 568 -0.20 -25.03 3.35
CA GLU A 568 0.62 -25.43 2.21
C GLU A 568 1.16 -26.85 2.34
N LYS A 569 1.33 -27.35 3.58
CA LYS A 569 1.68 -28.77 3.81
C LYS A 569 0.57 -29.72 3.34
N LEU A 570 -0.65 -29.22 3.13
CA LEU A 570 -1.72 -29.96 2.48
C LEU A 570 -1.69 -29.81 0.96
N GLY A 571 -0.80 -29.00 0.37
CA GLY A 571 -0.74 -28.70 -1.06
C GLY A 571 -1.71 -27.60 -1.50
N LEU A 572 -2.19 -26.78 -0.56
CA LEU A 572 -2.91 -25.54 -0.89
C LEU A 572 -1.90 -24.47 -1.34
N PRO A 573 -2.22 -23.64 -2.35
CA PRO A 573 -1.38 -22.51 -2.73
C PRO A 573 -1.21 -21.50 -1.59
N ASN A 574 -0.06 -20.84 -1.52
CA ASN A 574 0.23 -19.77 -0.55
C ASN A 574 -0.67 -18.52 -0.71
N THR A 575 -1.32 -18.36 -1.86
CA THR A 575 -2.34 -17.31 -2.10
C THR A 575 -3.62 -17.51 -1.28
N ILE A 576 -3.80 -18.68 -0.66
CA ILE A 576 -4.95 -18.99 0.19
C ILE A 576 -4.67 -18.51 1.61
N GLN A 577 -5.40 -17.47 2.03
CA GLN A 577 -5.22 -16.87 3.36
C GLN A 577 -5.93 -17.65 4.48
N LYS A 578 -6.99 -18.40 4.15
CA LYS A 578 -7.75 -19.22 5.11
C LYS A 578 -8.60 -20.28 4.41
N VAL A 579 -9.04 -21.28 5.16
CA VAL A 579 -10.02 -22.27 4.70
C VAL A 579 -11.35 -21.98 5.39
N GLU A 580 -12.36 -21.59 4.62
CA GLU A 580 -13.67 -21.10 5.07
C GLU A 580 -14.73 -22.22 5.14
N GLY A 581 -14.39 -23.43 4.69
CA GLY A 581 -15.34 -24.52 4.77
C GLY A 581 -14.77 -25.86 4.36
N ALA A 582 -15.46 -26.91 4.78
CA ALA A 582 -15.07 -28.28 4.53
C ALA A 582 -16.29 -29.18 4.30
N LEU A 583 -16.31 -29.89 3.16
CA LEU A 583 -17.33 -30.90 2.85
C LEU A 583 -16.72 -32.28 2.68
N GLN A 584 -17.27 -33.24 3.42
CA GLN A 584 -16.92 -34.65 3.25
C GLN A 584 -17.39 -35.18 1.89
N ARG A 585 -16.51 -35.89 1.17
CA ARG A 585 -16.81 -36.48 -0.14
C ARG A 585 -16.41 -37.96 -0.17
N GLY A 586 -17.27 -38.81 0.39
CA GLY A 586 -17.01 -40.25 0.47
C GLY A 586 -15.94 -40.58 1.53
N LYS A 587 -15.26 -41.72 1.40
CA LYS A 587 -14.26 -42.15 2.38
C LYS A 587 -12.89 -41.55 2.06
N GLY A 588 -12.36 -40.73 2.96
CA GLY A 588 -10.98 -40.22 2.92
C GLY A 588 -10.72 -39.04 1.98
N LYS A 589 -11.77 -38.38 1.49
CA LYS A 589 -11.66 -37.19 0.64
C LYS A 589 -12.51 -36.07 1.20
N VAL A 590 -11.93 -34.88 1.31
CA VAL A 590 -12.58 -33.68 1.82
C VAL A 590 -12.41 -32.56 0.81
N LEU A 591 -13.48 -31.80 0.57
CA LEU A 591 -13.42 -30.58 -0.21
C LEU A 591 -13.18 -29.41 0.74
N LEU A 592 -12.09 -28.68 0.55
CA LEU A 592 -11.77 -27.47 1.31
C LEU A 592 -12.14 -26.26 0.48
N PHE A 593 -12.90 -25.33 1.05
CA PHE A 593 -13.38 -24.12 0.38
C PHE A 593 -12.59 -22.91 0.86
N SER A 594 -12.24 -22.03 -0.07
CA SER A 594 -11.66 -20.70 0.21
C SER A 594 -12.06 -19.76 -0.92
N GLY A 595 -12.81 -18.71 -0.58
CA GLY A 595 -13.46 -17.83 -1.54
C GLY A 595 -14.24 -18.61 -2.59
N ALA A 596 -14.14 -18.17 -3.85
CA ALA A 596 -14.85 -18.77 -4.98
C ALA A 596 -14.34 -20.15 -5.42
N SER A 597 -13.34 -20.71 -4.73
CA SER A 597 -12.66 -21.94 -5.13
C SER A 597 -12.73 -23.01 -4.06
N PHE A 598 -12.59 -24.25 -4.49
CA PHE A 598 -12.39 -25.38 -3.58
C PHE A 598 -11.34 -26.36 -4.11
N TRP A 599 -10.71 -27.08 -3.19
CA TRP A 599 -9.69 -28.08 -3.42
C TRP A 599 -10.14 -29.41 -2.85
N ARG A 600 -9.68 -30.54 -3.41
CA ARG A 600 -9.96 -31.85 -2.84
C ARG A 600 -8.73 -32.39 -2.14
N LEU A 601 -8.80 -32.45 -0.82
CA LEU A 601 -7.81 -33.07 0.06
C LEU A 601 -7.98 -34.59 0.08
N ASP A 602 -6.89 -35.32 -0.17
CA ASP A 602 -6.72 -36.70 0.28
C ASP A 602 -6.29 -36.69 1.74
N VAL A 603 -7.16 -37.15 2.63
CA VAL A 603 -6.89 -37.11 4.08
C VAL A 603 -5.80 -38.11 4.47
N LYS A 604 -5.67 -39.23 3.75
CA LYS A 604 -4.66 -40.25 4.02
C LYS A 604 -3.29 -39.79 3.56
N ALA A 605 -3.20 -39.20 2.37
CA ALA A 605 -1.96 -38.65 1.85
C ALA A 605 -1.61 -37.26 2.44
N GLN A 606 -2.58 -36.62 3.12
CA GLN A 606 -2.49 -35.23 3.58
C GLN A 606 -2.06 -34.27 2.46
N LYS A 607 -2.62 -34.45 1.26
CA LYS A 607 -2.26 -33.68 0.08
C LYS A 607 -3.47 -33.40 -0.82
N ILE A 608 -3.53 -32.22 -1.42
CA ILE A 608 -4.50 -31.83 -2.43
C ILE A 608 -4.26 -32.68 -3.69
N ASP A 609 -5.34 -33.20 -4.25
CA ASP A 609 -5.31 -33.94 -5.51
C ASP A 609 -4.99 -33.01 -6.69
N ASN A 610 -4.31 -33.55 -7.71
CA ASN A 610 -4.05 -32.82 -8.95
C ASN A 610 -5.37 -32.41 -9.66
N GLY A 611 -5.36 -31.25 -10.33
CA GLY A 611 -6.52 -30.72 -11.08
C GLY A 611 -7.49 -29.87 -10.24
N TYR A 612 -7.00 -29.32 -9.13
CA TYR A 612 -7.65 -28.32 -8.30
C TYR A 612 -6.78 -27.04 -8.25
N PRO A 613 -7.33 -25.84 -8.01
CA PRO A 613 -8.71 -25.56 -7.59
C PRO A 613 -9.77 -25.81 -8.65
N LYS A 614 -11.01 -25.93 -8.19
CA LYS A 614 -12.22 -25.80 -9.02
C LYS A 614 -13.10 -24.69 -8.46
N TYR A 615 -13.84 -24.02 -9.32
CA TYR A 615 -14.77 -22.99 -8.89
C TYR A 615 -16.01 -23.58 -8.24
N THR A 616 -16.43 -22.97 -7.13
CA THR A 616 -17.59 -23.41 -6.34
C THR A 616 -18.87 -23.36 -7.18
N ASP A 617 -19.11 -22.29 -7.91
CA ASP A 617 -20.29 -22.08 -8.74
C ASP A 617 -20.42 -23.09 -9.91
N ALA A 618 -19.30 -23.53 -10.46
CA ALA A 618 -19.25 -24.52 -11.55
C ALA A 618 -19.77 -25.90 -11.12
N ILE A 619 -19.71 -26.21 -9.82
CA ILE A 619 -20.03 -27.54 -9.27
C ILE A 619 -21.22 -27.49 -8.31
N PHE A 620 -21.37 -26.40 -7.58
CA PHE A 620 -22.40 -26.12 -6.57
C PHE A 620 -23.21 -24.90 -7.03
N GLY A 621 -23.83 -24.97 -8.20
CA GLY A 621 -24.62 -23.87 -8.74
C GLY A 621 -25.76 -23.44 -7.80
N GLY A 622 -25.96 -22.12 -7.68
CA GLY A 622 -27.03 -21.51 -6.90
C GLY A 622 -26.68 -21.15 -5.46
N VAL A 623 -25.46 -21.43 -5.00
CA VAL A 623 -24.94 -21.00 -3.68
C VAL A 623 -23.98 -19.80 -3.85
N PRO A 624 -23.82 -18.95 -2.82
CA PRO A 624 -22.83 -17.88 -2.85
C PRO A 624 -21.42 -18.44 -3.04
N SER A 625 -20.67 -17.87 -3.97
CA SER A 625 -19.26 -18.22 -4.20
C SER A 625 -18.35 -17.73 -3.08
N ASP A 626 -18.80 -16.75 -2.29
CA ASP A 626 -18.12 -16.13 -1.16
C ASP A 626 -18.67 -16.63 0.20
N ALA A 627 -19.12 -17.89 0.24
CA ALA A 627 -19.63 -18.49 1.46
C ALA A 627 -18.51 -18.61 2.52
N HIS A 628 -18.65 -17.87 3.62
CA HIS A 628 -17.71 -17.90 4.75
C HIS A 628 -17.82 -19.15 5.64
N ASP A 629 -18.89 -19.94 5.49
CA ASP A 629 -19.00 -21.26 6.10
C ASP A 629 -19.54 -22.26 5.09
N VAL A 630 -18.88 -23.40 4.99
CA VAL A 630 -19.38 -24.55 4.21
C VAL A 630 -19.26 -25.83 5.02
N PHE A 631 -20.39 -26.47 5.32
CA PHE A 631 -20.43 -27.69 6.12
C PHE A 631 -21.57 -28.63 5.71
N GLN A 632 -21.46 -29.90 6.11
CA GLN A 632 -22.50 -30.89 5.86
C GLN A 632 -23.24 -31.23 7.16
N TYR A 633 -24.56 -31.04 7.18
CA TYR A 633 -25.40 -31.32 8.34
C TYR A 633 -26.70 -32.02 7.93
N LYS A 634 -27.11 -33.05 8.67
CA LYS A 634 -28.33 -33.86 8.39
C LYS A 634 -28.47 -34.28 6.90
N GLY A 635 -27.36 -34.66 6.26
CA GLY A 635 -27.34 -35.10 4.86
C GLY A 635 -27.39 -34.00 3.80
N HIS A 636 -27.48 -32.73 4.20
CA HIS A 636 -27.51 -31.57 3.31
C HIS A 636 -26.20 -30.78 3.43
N MET A 637 -25.82 -30.09 2.35
CA MET A 637 -24.68 -29.17 2.34
C MET A 637 -25.20 -27.76 2.60
N TYR A 638 -24.56 -27.04 3.50
CA TYR A 638 -24.91 -25.67 3.87
C TYR A 638 -23.78 -24.75 3.44
N PHE A 639 -24.15 -23.65 2.79
CA PHE A 639 -23.26 -22.56 2.41
C PHE A 639 -23.80 -21.30 3.09
N CYS A 640 -23.07 -20.74 4.06
CA CYS A 640 -23.52 -19.55 4.77
C CYS A 640 -22.79 -18.31 4.25
N ARG A 641 -23.54 -17.23 4.11
CA ARG A 641 -23.03 -15.88 3.84
C ARG A 641 -23.71 -14.92 4.79
N ASP A 642 -22.92 -14.35 5.68
CA ASP A 642 -23.38 -13.55 6.81
C ASP A 642 -24.50 -14.26 7.60
N GLN A 643 -25.70 -13.68 7.64
CA GLN A 643 -26.83 -14.20 8.42
C GLN A 643 -27.62 -15.29 7.70
N PHE A 644 -27.32 -15.54 6.43
CA PHE A 644 -28.10 -16.41 5.54
C PHE A 644 -27.38 -17.73 5.26
N TYR A 645 -28.15 -18.78 4.99
CA TYR A 645 -27.62 -20.02 4.43
C TYR A 645 -28.40 -20.48 3.22
N TRP A 646 -27.68 -21.16 2.32
CA TRP A 646 -28.22 -21.91 1.19
C TRP A 646 -28.01 -23.38 1.48
N ARG A 647 -29.11 -24.10 1.66
CA ARG A 647 -29.11 -25.55 1.83
C ARG A 647 -29.22 -26.20 0.48
N MET A 648 -28.34 -27.16 0.25
CA MET A 648 -28.26 -27.93 -0.98
C MET A 648 -28.44 -29.42 -0.68
N ASN A 649 -29.32 -30.04 -1.44
CA ASN A 649 -29.58 -31.48 -1.32
C ASN A 649 -28.50 -32.33 -2.02
N SER A 650 -28.59 -33.65 -1.88
CA SER A 650 -27.63 -34.60 -2.47
C SER A 650 -27.57 -34.58 -4.01
N ARG A 651 -28.59 -34.01 -4.68
CA ARG A 651 -28.62 -33.79 -6.14
C ARG A 651 -28.00 -32.46 -6.56
N ARG A 652 -27.37 -31.73 -5.62
CA ARG A 652 -26.77 -30.41 -5.82
C ARG A 652 -27.75 -29.33 -6.28
N GLN A 653 -28.97 -29.41 -5.78
CA GLN A 653 -29.97 -28.36 -5.97
C GLN A 653 -30.16 -27.62 -4.65
N VAL A 654 -30.12 -26.29 -4.71
CA VAL A 654 -30.51 -25.46 -3.57
C VAL A 654 -32.01 -25.66 -3.34
N ASP A 655 -32.36 -26.20 -2.18
CA ASP A 655 -33.73 -26.58 -1.84
C ASP A 655 -34.32 -25.76 -0.69
N ARG A 656 -33.47 -25.01 0.03
CA ARG A 656 -33.91 -24.02 1.04
C ARG A 656 -32.89 -22.88 1.12
N VAL A 657 -33.40 -21.67 1.28
CA VAL A 657 -32.62 -20.50 1.70
C VAL A 657 -33.26 -20.02 2.99
N GLY A 658 -32.44 -19.72 4.00
CA GLY A 658 -32.94 -19.38 5.32
C GLY A 658 -31.95 -18.59 6.16
N TYR A 659 -32.30 -18.37 7.41
CA TYR A 659 -31.49 -17.59 8.35
C TYR A 659 -30.78 -18.53 9.33
N VAL A 660 -29.48 -18.32 9.53
CA VAL A 660 -28.68 -19.08 10.51
C VAL A 660 -29.31 -18.97 11.91
N LYS A 661 -29.69 -17.75 12.31
CA LYS A 661 -30.26 -17.47 13.62
C LYS A 661 -31.60 -18.17 13.90
N TYR A 662 -32.48 -18.23 12.90
CA TYR A 662 -33.83 -18.80 13.10
C TYR A 662 -33.86 -20.30 12.81
N ASP A 663 -33.14 -20.77 11.80
CA ASP A 663 -33.28 -22.16 11.37
C ASP A 663 -32.21 -23.09 11.95
N LEU A 664 -31.01 -22.57 12.25
CA LEU A 664 -29.89 -23.39 12.76
C LEU A 664 -29.70 -23.19 14.27
N LEU A 665 -29.77 -21.95 14.75
CA LEU A 665 -29.63 -21.61 16.17
C LEU A 665 -30.91 -21.81 16.97
N ASN A 666 -32.10 -21.61 16.40
CA ASN A 666 -33.35 -21.62 17.16
C ASN A 666 -34.55 -22.16 16.36
N PRO A 667 -34.51 -23.42 15.89
CA PRO A 667 -35.55 -23.99 15.07
C PRO A 667 -36.87 -24.01 15.85
N VAL A 668 -37.76 -23.08 15.53
CA VAL A 668 -39.16 -23.17 15.94
C VAL A 668 -39.71 -24.45 15.32
N GLN A 669 -40.35 -25.29 16.13
CA GLN A 669 -41.00 -26.52 15.67
C GLN A 669 -41.95 -26.21 14.51
N GLU A 670 -41.54 -26.49 13.28
CA GLU A 670 -42.46 -26.70 12.16
C GLU A 670 -43.16 -28.05 12.38
N SER A 671 -44.15 -28.04 13.28
CA SER A 671 -45.21 -29.04 13.33
C SER A 671 -46.54 -28.34 13.08
N ASN A 672 -47.14 -28.65 11.92
CA ASN A 672 -48.43 -28.23 11.38
C ASN A 672 -48.43 -26.97 10.50
N LEU A 673 -48.21 -27.18 9.19
CA LEU A 673 -49.10 -26.69 8.12
C LEU A 673 -48.94 -27.56 6.87
#